data_AF-A0A7L3XBB6-F1
#
_entry.id   AF-A0A7L3XBB6-F1
#
_cell.length_a   1.000
_cell.length_b   1.000
_cell.length_c   1.000
_cell.angle_alpha   90.00
_cell.angle_beta   90.00
_cell.angle_gamma   90.00
#
_symmetry.space_group_name_H-M   'P 1'
#
loop_
_entity.id
_entity.type
_entity.pdbx_description
1 polymer ?
#
loop_
_entity_poly.entity_id
_entity_poly.type
_entity_poly.pdbx_seq_one_letter_code
_entity_poly.pdbx_strand_id
1 'polypeptide(L)'
;RWIKFEEKVEDGGERWSAPHVPALPLHSLFQLRTCLQKGTMLLDLDALSFKEIIDKALSGQPEEAELQPELKERLAALLFCQPRHQPTKSPLWLLAELGLSPCRGRHGARPWLATWLWSEPGAQLSETPLKEQLRNRFKKKVPPGAEAAHVAVGEVEFLEKPFAAFIRLRRGVALGSLAEVALPSRFLFILLGPRAKVKAYHEVGRAMATLLTDELFQRVARQAEHREDLIAGMEAFLDELTVLPPGKWDPSTRIPPPSCLPSPHRRTPVHPPDLQSHGNEDMAAAGDRAGLEHPCSREELERTGRLFGGLLRDIRRKAPWYGSDFSNALHPQCLSAVLYIYLATVTNAITFGGMLGDATANMQGVLESFLGTAFAGSIFCLFSGQPLTILSSTGPVLVFERLLFSFSQDHSLDYLEFRLWIGLWVAFFGVVLVATEASHLARYFTRFTEEGFCALISLIFIYDSLKKMLSLADAFPINWQYRLDNVTSYSCVCNLSSLGAGEGRSVHDPSSPPALSLQPPAAPAGLSRTQCLRQGGHLLGTSCQYVPDVTLVSFLLFGGTFLSCTTLKRFRSSRYFPAGVRRLVSDFAIILAILASCAIDAALGLETPKLLVPSELKPTNPARGWIVFPFGANPWWVCLVSAVPAVLVTILIFMDQQITAVILNRREYKLQKGAGFHLDLLCVSLLMVVTSTTGLPWYVSATVISLAHMESLRKESATSAPGEHPEFLGIREQRLTGLAVFVLTGVSVFMAPVLEHIPMPVLYGVFLHMGVVALNSIQLTERVQLLLMPAKHQPDLAYLRHVPLRRVHLFTVIQLLCLALLWVLKSTMAAIIFPVMV
;
A
#
# COMPACT_ATOMS: atom_id res chain seq x y z
N ARG A 1 28.46 7.33 -12.96
CA ARG A 1 28.32 5.98 -12.37
C ARG A 1 27.29 5.19 -13.17
N TRP A 2 27.40 3.87 -13.24
CA TRP A 2 26.42 2.99 -13.89
C TRP A 2 26.12 1.78 -13.00
N ILE A 3 24.89 1.67 -12.50
CA ILE A 3 24.42 0.50 -11.71
C ILE A 3 23.22 -0.20 -12.37
N LYS A 4 22.53 0.50 -13.26
CA LYS A 4 21.47 0.08 -14.21
C LYS A 4 21.19 1.23 -15.19
N PHE A 5 21.25 2.45 -14.66
CA PHE A 5 21.12 3.72 -15.37
C PHE A 5 22.36 4.60 -15.16
N GLU A 6 22.51 5.63 -15.99
CA GLU A 6 23.64 6.56 -15.97
C GLU A 6 23.41 7.70 -14.95
N GLU A 7 24.42 8.00 -14.15
CA GLU A 7 24.51 9.20 -13.32
C GLU A 7 25.76 10.01 -13.72
N LYS A 8 25.58 11.30 -14.01
CA LYS A 8 26.64 12.25 -14.39
C LYS A 8 26.88 13.25 -13.27
N VAL A 9 28.09 13.77 -13.14
CA VAL A 9 28.37 14.91 -12.26
C VAL A 9 27.89 16.19 -12.96
N GLU A 10 27.18 17.05 -12.25
CA GLU A 10 26.69 18.33 -12.80
C GLU A 10 27.83 19.36 -12.91
N ASP A 11 27.70 20.29 -13.86
CA ASP A 11 28.70 21.34 -14.11
C ASP A 11 28.89 22.19 -12.83
N GLY A 12 30.09 22.11 -12.26
CA GLY A 12 30.41 22.65 -10.92
C GLY A 12 30.89 21.58 -9.93
N GLY A 13 30.73 20.29 -10.22
CA GLY A 13 31.35 19.19 -9.47
C GLY A 13 30.67 18.83 -8.14
N GLU A 14 29.81 19.68 -7.60
CA GLU A 14 29.30 19.47 -6.24
C GLU A 14 28.17 18.43 -6.15
N ARG A 15 27.51 18.10 -7.26
CA ARG A 15 26.28 17.30 -7.27
C ARG A 15 26.24 16.25 -8.37
N TRP A 16 25.74 15.06 -8.02
CA TRP A 16 25.37 14.01 -8.98
C TRP A 16 23.95 14.24 -9.53
N SER A 17 23.78 14.00 -10.83
CA SER A 17 22.50 14.07 -11.53
C SER A 17 21.54 12.99 -11.04
N ALA A 18 20.24 13.19 -11.33
CA ALA A 18 19.30 12.08 -11.29
C ALA A 18 19.72 10.97 -12.29
N PRO A 19 19.45 9.69 -11.96
CA PRO A 19 19.68 8.56 -12.85
C PRO A 19 18.81 8.69 -14.10
N HIS A 20 19.39 8.42 -15.27
CA HIS A 20 18.73 8.53 -16.57
C HIS A 20 19.17 7.42 -17.53
N VAL A 21 18.37 7.18 -18.57
CA VAL A 21 18.71 6.25 -19.65
C VAL A 21 19.93 6.80 -20.41
N PRO A 22 20.98 5.99 -20.65
CA PRO A 22 22.16 6.46 -21.37
C PRO A 22 21.83 6.72 -22.83
N ALA A 23 21.92 7.99 -23.24
CA ALA A 23 21.89 8.37 -24.65
C ALA A 23 23.33 8.32 -25.20
N LEU A 24 23.58 7.39 -26.13
CA LEU A 24 24.87 7.19 -26.76
C LEU A 24 24.79 7.55 -28.25
N PRO A 25 25.78 8.27 -28.80
CA PRO A 25 25.86 8.50 -30.23
C PRO A 25 26.26 7.20 -30.94
N LEU A 26 25.56 6.83 -32.02
CA LEU A 26 25.87 5.65 -32.83
C LEU A 26 27.35 5.62 -33.29
N HIS A 27 27.92 6.80 -33.54
CA HIS A 27 29.33 6.93 -33.93
C HIS A 27 30.30 6.42 -32.87
N SER A 28 30.01 6.59 -31.56
CA SER A 28 30.91 6.10 -30.51
C SER A 28 30.90 4.57 -30.41
N LEU A 29 29.78 3.92 -30.73
CA LEU A 29 29.69 2.46 -30.79
C LEU A 29 30.53 1.88 -31.95
N PHE A 30 30.52 2.52 -33.12
CA PHE A 30 31.40 2.11 -34.23
C PHE A 30 32.88 2.38 -33.95
N GLN A 31 33.20 3.47 -33.24
CA GLN A 31 34.56 3.69 -32.78
C GLN A 31 34.97 2.63 -31.75
N LEU A 32 34.09 2.27 -30.82
CA LEU A 32 34.32 1.19 -29.85
C LEU A 32 34.58 -0.14 -30.56
N ARG A 33 33.78 -0.48 -31.58
CA ARG A 33 34.02 -1.64 -32.46
C ARG A 33 35.44 -1.64 -33.01
N THR A 34 35.86 -0.50 -33.55
CA THR A 34 37.20 -0.36 -34.13
C THR A 34 38.29 -0.52 -33.07
N CYS A 35 38.06 0.00 -31.85
CA CYS A 35 38.96 -0.18 -30.71
C CYS A 35 39.07 -1.64 -30.25
N LEU A 36 37.96 -2.40 -30.22
CA LEU A 36 37.99 -3.83 -29.87
C LEU A 36 38.62 -4.69 -30.99
N GLN A 37 38.49 -4.28 -32.25
CA GLN A 37 39.11 -4.97 -33.38
C GLN A 37 40.63 -4.78 -33.44
N LYS A 38 41.11 -3.55 -33.24
CA LYS A 38 42.52 -3.16 -33.40
C LYS A 38 43.31 -3.06 -32.10
N GLY A 39 42.64 -2.96 -30.96
CA GLY A 39 43.27 -2.77 -29.65
C GLY A 39 43.85 -4.05 -29.06
N THR A 40 44.61 -3.88 -27.98
CA THR A 40 45.20 -4.98 -27.20
C THR A 40 44.10 -5.69 -26.41
N MET A 41 44.03 -7.02 -26.53
CA MET A 41 43.03 -7.85 -25.86
C MET A 41 43.72 -8.85 -24.95
N LEU A 42 43.52 -8.73 -23.63
CA LEU A 42 44.05 -9.67 -22.64
C LEU A 42 42.88 -10.35 -21.93
N LEU A 43 42.59 -11.59 -22.31
CA LEU A 43 41.55 -12.42 -21.71
C LEU A 43 42.16 -13.36 -20.66
N ASP A 44 41.50 -13.49 -19.52
CA ASP A 44 41.91 -14.31 -18.37
C ASP A 44 43.32 -14.05 -17.84
N LEU A 45 43.62 -12.77 -17.65
CA LEU A 45 44.86 -12.34 -17.01
C LEU A 45 44.88 -12.77 -15.53
N ASP A 46 45.86 -13.60 -15.18
CA ASP A 46 46.24 -13.89 -13.81
C ASP A 46 47.20 -12.80 -13.32
N ALA A 47 46.64 -11.75 -12.70
CA ALA A 47 47.39 -10.65 -12.09
C ALA A 47 46.70 -10.20 -10.80
N LEU A 48 47.48 -9.90 -9.75
CA LEU A 48 46.97 -9.58 -8.40
C LEU A 48 47.07 -8.09 -8.05
N SER A 49 47.91 -7.34 -8.77
CA SER A 49 48.11 -5.90 -8.55
C SER A 49 47.82 -5.12 -9.83
N PHE A 50 47.33 -3.88 -9.69
CA PHE A 50 47.11 -2.99 -10.83
C PHE A 50 48.40 -2.70 -11.59
N LYS A 51 49.53 -2.69 -10.90
CA LYS A 51 50.86 -2.55 -11.52
C LYS A 51 51.15 -3.65 -12.53
N GLU A 52 50.97 -4.90 -12.09
CA GLU A 52 51.16 -6.08 -12.92
C GLU A 52 50.22 -6.11 -14.12
N ILE A 53 48.98 -5.62 -13.96
CA ILE A 53 48.00 -5.53 -15.04
C ILE A 53 48.48 -4.56 -16.13
N ILE A 54 48.97 -3.37 -15.74
CA ILE A 54 49.45 -2.35 -16.69
C ILE A 54 50.73 -2.82 -17.39
N ASP A 55 51.68 -3.38 -16.64
CA ASP A 55 52.94 -3.87 -17.21
C ASP A 55 52.69 -4.97 -18.27
N LYS A 56 51.74 -5.88 -18.02
CA LYS A 56 51.30 -6.90 -18.99
C LYS A 56 50.53 -6.30 -20.17
N ALA A 57 49.74 -5.25 -19.95
CA ALA A 57 49.02 -4.54 -21.02
C ALA A 57 49.94 -3.77 -21.98
N LEU A 58 51.06 -3.24 -21.47
CA LEU A 58 52.07 -2.52 -22.26
C LEU A 58 53.01 -3.46 -23.02
N SER A 59 53.28 -4.66 -22.49
CA SER A 59 54.12 -5.66 -23.14
C SER A 59 53.36 -6.52 -24.16
N GLY A 60 52.06 -6.77 -23.95
CA GLY A 60 51.22 -7.61 -24.83
C GLY A 60 50.76 -6.95 -26.13
N GLN A 61 51.42 -5.89 -26.62
CA GLN A 61 51.05 -5.23 -27.88
C GLN A 61 51.45 -6.07 -29.10
N PRO A 62 50.65 -6.07 -30.19
CA PRO A 62 51.05 -6.71 -31.44
C PRO A 62 52.25 -5.99 -32.06
N GLU A 63 53.13 -6.74 -32.74
CA GLU A 63 54.39 -6.23 -33.33
C GLU A 63 54.22 -5.02 -34.26
N GLU A 64 53.06 -4.89 -34.92
CA GLU A 64 52.72 -3.76 -35.81
C GLU A 64 52.36 -2.44 -35.08
N ALA A 65 52.15 -2.49 -33.76
CA ALA A 65 51.70 -1.37 -32.94
C ALA A 65 52.68 -1.03 -31.79
N GLU A 66 53.89 -1.57 -31.81
CA GLU A 66 54.82 -1.43 -30.71
C GLU A 66 55.19 0.04 -30.44
N LEU A 67 54.84 0.53 -29.24
CA LEU A 67 55.25 1.86 -28.80
C LEU A 67 56.74 1.89 -28.47
N GLN A 68 57.39 3.02 -28.78
CA GLN A 68 58.76 3.28 -28.32
C GLN A 68 58.87 3.12 -26.79
N PRO A 69 59.98 2.58 -26.27
CA PRO A 69 60.15 2.28 -24.84
C PRO A 69 59.98 3.53 -23.95
N GLU A 70 60.43 4.71 -24.42
CA GLU A 70 60.24 5.99 -23.71
C GLU A 70 58.75 6.37 -23.55
N LEU A 71 57.91 6.02 -24.54
CA LEU A 71 56.47 6.26 -24.49
C LEU A 71 55.78 5.28 -23.54
N LYS A 72 56.25 4.02 -23.48
CA LYS A 72 55.74 3.00 -22.54
C LYS A 72 55.94 3.44 -21.09
N GLU A 73 57.12 3.97 -20.74
CA GLU A 73 57.39 4.47 -19.38
C GLU A 73 56.53 5.70 -19.02
N ARG A 74 56.38 6.65 -19.94
CA ARG A 74 55.50 7.82 -19.73
C ARG A 74 54.04 7.41 -19.56
N LEU A 75 53.58 6.40 -20.29
CA LEU A 75 52.20 5.91 -20.21
C LEU A 75 51.97 5.12 -18.93
N ALA A 76 52.93 4.31 -18.50
CA ALA A 76 52.90 3.64 -17.19
C ALA A 76 52.84 4.66 -16.05
N ALA A 77 53.68 5.71 -16.09
CA ALA A 77 53.68 6.78 -15.10
C ALA A 77 52.32 7.50 -15.01
N LEU A 78 51.66 7.75 -16.15
CA LEU A 78 50.31 8.35 -16.18
C LEU A 78 49.25 7.42 -15.59
N LEU A 79 49.29 6.12 -15.91
CA LEU A 79 48.28 5.18 -15.43
C LEU A 79 48.42 4.87 -13.93
N PHE A 80 49.64 4.97 -13.38
CA PHE A 80 49.87 4.82 -11.93
C PHE A 80 49.49 6.03 -11.10
N CYS A 81 49.11 7.15 -11.72
CA CYS A 81 48.57 8.30 -11.00
C CYS A 81 47.30 7.91 -10.24
N GLN A 82 47.23 8.29 -8.97
CA GLN A 82 46.05 8.02 -8.16
C GLN A 82 44.82 8.74 -8.73
N PRO A 83 43.73 8.02 -9.05
CA PRO A 83 42.51 8.65 -9.52
C PRO A 83 41.90 9.48 -8.39
N ARG A 84 41.68 10.77 -8.65
CA ARG A 84 40.92 11.63 -7.74
C ARG A 84 39.44 11.38 -7.94
N HIS A 85 38.86 10.54 -7.08
CA HIS A 85 37.41 10.47 -6.94
C HIS A 85 36.91 11.77 -6.33
N GLN A 86 35.73 12.22 -6.72
CA GLN A 86 35.10 13.37 -6.08
C GLN A 86 34.37 12.90 -4.82
N PRO A 87 34.92 13.08 -3.60
CA PRO A 87 34.12 12.92 -2.42
C PRO A 87 33.06 14.01 -2.44
N THR A 88 31.82 13.64 -2.14
CA THR A 88 30.79 14.60 -1.73
C THR A 88 31.24 15.21 -0.40
N LYS A 89 32.17 16.17 -0.43
CA LYS A 89 32.60 16.89 0.78
C LYS A 89 31.36 17.59 1.33
N SER A 90 31.04 17.37 2.61
CA SER A 90 29.95 18.08 3.26
C SER A 90 30.28 19.58 3.31
N PRO A 91 29.30 20.49 3.15
CA PRO A 91 29.55 21.94 3.25
C PRO A 91 30.15 22.35 4.61
N LEU A 92 29.92 21.56 5.66
CA LEU A 92 30.49 21.75 7.00
C LEU A 92 32.02 21.53 7.06
N TRP A 93 32.60 20.68 6.20
CA TRP A 93 34.05 20.45 6.17
C TRP A 93 34.79 21.58 5.43
N LEU A 94 34.13 22.22 4.46
CA LEU A 94 34.67 23.36 3.70
C LEU A 94 34.89 24.59 4.59
N LEU A 95 34.06 24.78 5.61
CA LEU A 95 34.25 25.80 6.66
C LEU A 95 35.43 25.50 7.59
N ALA A 96 35.77 24.21 7.78
CA ALA A 96 36.92 23.82 8.59
C ALA A 96 38.26 24.01 7.85
N GLU A 97 38.29 23.82 6.52
CA GLU A 97 39.48 24.10 5.69
C GLU A 97 39.72 25.61 5.50
N LEU A 98 38.67 26.44 5.50
CA LEU A 98 38.79 27.91 5.48
C LEU A 98 39.30 28.52 6.80
N GLY A 99 39.33 27.74 7.89
CA GLY A 99 39.81 28.18 9.20
C GLY A 99 41.31 28.04 9.44
N LEU A 100 42.06 27.42 8.51
CA LEU A 100 43.48 27.08 8.71
C LEU A 100 44.34 27.49 7.51
N SER A 101 44.43 28.80 7.23
CA SER A 101 45.63 29.40 6.62
C SER A 101 45.72 30.89 6.92
N PRO A 102 46.81 31.42 7.54
CA PRO A 102 47.00 32.84 7.71
C PRO A 102 47.50 33.49 6.40
N CYS A 103 46.84 34.57 6.02
CA CYS A 103 47.20 35.44 4.90
C CYS A 103 48.63 36.00 5.03
N ARG A 104 49.44 35.86 3.98
CA ARG A 104 50.60 36.74 3.74
C ARG A 104 50.59 37.17 2.27
N GLY A 105 50.38 38.46 2.03
CA GLY A 105 50.22 39.04 0.69
C GLY A 105 51.52 39.53 0.05
N ARG A 106 51.56 39.62 -1.29
CA ARG A 106 51.48 40.86 -2.11
C ARG A 106 51.92 40.58 -3.56
N HIS A 107 51.13 41.16 -4.48
CA HIS A 107 51.40 41.61 -5.87
C HIS A 107 52.03 40.68 -6.93
N GLY A 108 51.28 40.51 -8.04
CA GLY A 108 51.81 40.13 -9.36
C GLY A 108 50.71 39.61 -10.28
N ALA A 109 50.48 40.23 -11.43
CA ALA A 109 49.42 39.91 -12.37
C ALA A 109 49.74 38.70 -13.29
N ARG A 110 48.73 37.80 -13.45
CA ARG A 110 48.55 36.70 -14.46
C ARG A 110 49.55 35.51 -14.38
N PRO A 111 49.25 34.26 -14.86
CA PRO A 111 48.03 33.69 -15.49
C PRO A 111 47.52 32.35 -14.87
N TRP A 112 46.20 32.13 -14.81
CA TRP A 112 45.53 30.92 -14.27
C TRP A 112 45.69 29.63 -15.10
N LEU A 113 46.55 29.62 -16.13
CA LEU A 113 46.82 28.44 -16.96
C LEU A 113 48.11 27.68 -16.59
N ALA A 114 48.96 28.22 -15.71
CA ALA A 114 50.25 27.59 -15.40
C ALA A 114 50.23 26.65 -14.16
N THR A 115 49.17 26.67 -13.35
CA THR A 115 49.08 25.86 -12.11
C THR A 115 48.52 24.45 -12.32
N TRP A 116 48.14 24.09 -13.56
CA TRP A 116 47.62 22.76 -13.88
C TRP A 116 48.68 21.73 -14.30
N LEU A 117 49.94 22.14 -14.57
CA LEU A 117 50.95 21.24 -15.10
C LEU A 117 51.95 20.67 -14.08
N TRP A 118 51.97 21.12 -12.81
CA TRP A 118 52.95 20.65 -11.82
C TRP A 118 52.27 20.42 -10.47
N SER A 119 51.46 19.36 -10.39
CA SER A 119 51.17 18.70 -9.10
C SER A 119 52.28 17.68 -8.85
N GLU A 120 52.79 17.62 -7.61
CA GLU A 120 53.92 16.80 -7.21
C GLU A 120 53.84 15.32 -7.67
N PRO A 121 54.95 14.72 -8.14
CA PRO A 121 55.02 13.30 -8.45
C PRO A 121 55.18 12.50 -7.15
N GLY A 122 54.07 12.21 -6.44
CA GLY A 122 54.20 11.67 -5.08
C GLY A 122 53.05 10.84 -4.49
N ALA A 123 52.01 10.47 -5.24
CA ALA A 123 50.97 9.57 -4.72
C ALA A 123 50.78 8.35 -5.64
N GLN A 124 51.53 7.29 -5.34
CA GLN A 124 51.37 5.98 -5.97
C GLN A 124 50.03 5.35 -5.55
N LEU A 125 49.38 4.63 -6.46
CA LEU A 125 48.12 3.92 -6.19
C LEU A 125 48.28 2.96 -5.00
N SER A 126 47.51 3.17 -3.92
CA SER A 126 47.54 2.28 -2.75
C SER A 126 46.91 0.92 -3.07
N GLU A 127 47.62 -0.17 -2.78
CA GLU A 127 47.11 -1.55 -2.96
C GLU A 127 46.01 -1.89 -1.95
N THR A 128 45.97 -1.21 -0.81
CA THR A 128 44.91 -1.36 0.19
C THR A 128 43.76 -0.37 -0.04
N PRO A 129 42.49 -0.79 0.16
CA PRO A 129 41.34 0.13 0.07
C PRO A 129 41.37 1.15 1.21
N LEU A 130 41.12 2.42 0.89
CA LEU A 130 41.03 3.49 1.88
C LEU A 130 39.88 3.24 2.88
N LYS A 131 40.09 3.65 4.13
CA LYS A 131 39.06 3.60 5.20
C LYS A 131 37.77 4.32 4.80
N GLU A 132 37.86 5.36 3.99
CA GLU A 132 36.72 6.12 3.47
C GLU A 132 35.85 5.30 2.49
N GLN A 133 36.47 4.47 1.65
CA GLN A 133 35.76 3.58 0.71
C GLN A 133 35.02 2.46 1.45
N LEU A 134 35.62 1.93 2.52
CA LEU A 134 34.99 0.91 3.38
C LEU A 134 33.79 1.46 4.17
N ARG A 135 33.86 2.74 4.59
CA ARG A 135 32.78 3.42 5.32
C ARG A 135 31.70 4.00 4.39
N ASN A 136 31.85 3.87 3.07
CA ASN A 136 30.92 4.46 2.11
C ASN A 136 29.53 3.81 2.24
N ARG A 137 28.52 4.64 2.58
CA ARG A 137 27.11 4.21 2.71
C ARG A 137 26.55 3.65 1.40
N PHE A 138 27.17 3.97 0.27
CA PHE A 138 26.79 3.49 -1.05
C PHE A 138 26.87 1.96 -1.18
N LYS A 139 27.78 1.29 -0.45
CA LYS A 139 27.91 -0.18 -0.45
C LYS A 139 26.60 -0.90 -0.08
N LYS A 140 25.75 -0.29 0.75
CA LYS A 140 24.45 -0.86 1.15
C LYS A 140 23.40 -0.87 0.03
N LYS A 141 23.62 -0.10 -1.04
CA LYS A 141 22.72 0.00 -2.20
C LYS A 141 23.11 -0.93 -3.35
N VAL A 142 24.28 -1.56 -3.27
CA VAL A 142 24.81 -2.46 -4.30
C VAL A 142 24.45 -3.91 -3.92
N PRO A 143 23.97 -4.74 -4.87
CA PRO A 143 23.65 -6.14 -4.58
C PRO A 143 24.88 -6.93 -4.11
N PRO A 144 24.68 -7.96 -3.25
CA PRO A 144 25.77 -8.82 -2.81
C PRO A 144 26.36 -9.59 -4.00
N GLY A 145 27.69 -9.68 -4.07
CA GLY A 145 28.40 -10.33 -5.19
C GLY A 145 28.64 -9.45 -6.42
N ALA A 146 28.34 -8.15 -6.35
CA ALA A 146 28.66 -7.23 -7.44
C ALA A 146 30.18 -7.08 -7.67
N GLU A 147 30.56 -7.08 -8.95
CA GLU A 147 31.92 -6.85 -9.42
C GLU A 147 32.02 -5.44 -10.04
N ALA A 148 33.18 -4.82 -9.95
CA ALA A 148 33.47 -3.54 -10.59
C ALA A 148 34.10 -3.74 -11.98
N ALA A 149 33.69 -2.88 -12.91
CA ALA A 149 34.34 -2.69 -14.20
C ALA A 149 34.90 -1.27 -14.25
N HIS A 150 36.15 -1.13 -14.69
CA HIS A 150 36.84 0.16 -14.77
C HIS A 150 36.98 0.57 -16.22
N VAL A 151 36.58 1.80 -16.53
CA VAL A 151 36.74 2.40 -17.86
C VAL A 151 37.56 3.67 -17.69
N ALA A 152 38.82 3.62 -18.09
CA ALA A 152 39.74 4.75 -18.04
C ALA A 152 39.89 5.32 -19.45
N VAL A 153 39.52 6.59 -19.61
CA VAL A 153 39.64 7.28 -20.90
C VAL A 153 40.33 8.61 -20.70
N GLY A 154 41.27 8.96 -21.59
CA GLY A 154 42.03 10.19 -21.47
C GLY A 154 42.71 10.62 -22.76
N GLU A 155 43.21 11.85 -22.74
CA GLU A 155 43.98 12.42 -23.84
C GLU A 155 45.42 12.65 -23.45
N VAL A 156 46.31 12.42 -24.40
CA VAL A 156 47.74 12.50 -24.18
C VAL A 156 48.39 13.19 -25.38
N GLU A 157 49.24 14.19 -25.12
CA GLU A 157 49.91 14.97 -26.18
C GLU A 157 50.92 14.15 -26.98
N PHE A 158 51.52 13.12 -26.37
CA PHE A 158 52.63 12.37 -26.95
C PHE A 158 52.21 11.13 -27.78
N LEU A 159 50.92 10.81 -27.85
CA LEU A 159 50.42 9.67 -28.62
C LEU A 159 49.95 10.12 -30.01
N GLU A 160 50.56 9.60 -31.07
CA GLU A 160 50.09 9.84 -32.45
C GLU A 160 48.90 8.96 -32.84
N LYS A 161 48.85 7.72 -32.33
CA LYS A 161 47.77 6.75 -32.54
C LYS A 161 47.06 6.46 -31.21
N PRO A 162 45.75 6.19 -31.21
CA PRO A 162 45.03 5.84 -30.00
C PRO A 162 45.48 4.46 -29.47
N PHE A 163 45.80 4.41 -28.19
CA PHE A 163 46.04 3.19 -27.43
C PHE A 163 44.73 2.71 -26.81
N ALA A 164 44.30 1.50 -27.18
CA ALA A 164 43.11 0.86 -26.61
C ALA A 164 43.49 -0.52 -26.07
N ALA A 165 43.10 -0.81 -24.82
CA ALA A 165 43.31 -2.11 -24.19
C ALA A 165 42.04 -2.55 -23.45
N PHE A 166 41.59 -3.78 -23.72
CA PHE A 166 40.53 -4.45 -22.96
C PHE A 166 41.09 -5.65 -22.23
N ILE A 167 40.85 -5.71 -20.92
CA ILE A 167 41.47 -6.66 -20.01
C ILE A 167 40.36 -7.32 -19.19
N ARG A 168 40.33 -8.65 -19.24
CA ARG A 168 39.52 -9.50 -18.36
C ARG A 168 40.44 -10.23 -17.38
N LEU A 169 40.20 -10.05 -16.08
CA LEU A 169 40.90 -10.80 -15.04
C LEU A 169 40.27 -12.17 -14.84
N ARG A 170 41.07 -13.19 -14.51
CA ARG A 170 40.57 -14.57 -14.28
C ARG A 170 39.74 -14.71 -13.00
N ARG A 171 40.05 -13.91 -11.97
CA ARG A 171 39.31 -13.79 -10.70
C ARG A 171 39.04 -12.32 -10.40
N GLY A 172 37.98 -12.02 -9.63
CA GLY A 172 37.71 -10.66 -9.19
C GLY A 172 38.76 -10.20 -8.18
N VAL A 173 39.55 -9.16 -8.52
CA VAL A 173 40.66 -8.68 -7.69
C VAL A 173 40.33 -7.31 -7.13
N ALA A 174 40.60 -7.08 -5.83
CA ALA A 174 40.39 -5.78 -5.22
C ALA A 174 41.50 -4.80 -5.62
N LEU A 175 41.27 -3.98 -6.65
CA LEU A 175 42.26 -3.03 -7.17
C LEU A 175 42.32 -1.71 -6.36
N GLY A 176 42.28 -1.80 -5.03
CA GLY A 176 42.49 -0.67 -4.11
C GLY A 176 41.64 0.57 -4.40
N SER A 177 42.30 1.70 -4.69
CA SER A 177 41.69 3.03 -4.81
C SER A 177 41.04 3.35 -6.17
N LEU A 178 40.91 2.39 -7.09
CA LEU A 178 40.34 2.62 -8.42
C LEU A 178 38.83 2.84 -8.46
N ALA A 179 38.05 2.16 -7.61
CA ALA A 179 36.61 2.37 -7.48
C ALA A 179 36.28 3.15 -6.21
N GLU A 180 35.24 3.98 -6.20
CA GLU A 180 34.81 4.70 -5.00
C GLU A 180 34.37 3.79 -3.84
N VAL A 181 33.94 2.57 -4.16
CA VAL A 181 33.61 1.52 -3.18
C VAL A 181 34.53 0.34 -3.38
N ALA A 182 34.98 -0.26 -2.28
CA ALA A 182 35.77 -1.48 -2.31
C ALA A 182 34.93 -2.66 -2.83
N LEU A 183 34.97 -2.85 -4.15
CA LEU A 183 34.38 -3.98 -4.88
C LEU A 183 35.49 -4.72 -5.64
N PRO A 184 35.40 -6.06 -5.74
CA PRO A 184 36.33 -6.82 -6.58
C PRO A 184 36.14 -6.41 -8.05
N SER A 185 37.24 -6.17 -8.74
CA SER A 185 37.26 -5.70 -10.13
C SER A 185 37.48 -6.87 -11.07
N ARG A 186 36.71 -6.94 -12.16
CA ARG A 186 36.75 -8.05 -13.14
C ARG A 186 37.21 -7.60 -14.53
N PHE A 187 36.73 -6.44 -14.96
CA PHE A 187 36.98 -5.89 -16.30
C PHE A 187 37.69 -4.55 -16.18
N LEU A 188 38.65 -4.30 -17.07
CA LEU A 188 39.36 -3.04 -17.20
C LEU A 188 39.46 -2.67 -18.69
N PHE A 189 39.02 -1.46 -19.03
CA PHE A 189 39.14 -0.89 -20.37
C PHE A 189 39.89 0.42 -20.30
N ILE A 190 40.95 0.55 -21.09
CA ILE A 190 41.80 1.74 -21.16
C ILE A 190 41.79 2.26 -22.59
N LEU A 191 41.48 3.55 -22.76
CA LEU A 191 41.52 4.24 -24.05
C LEU A 191 42.24 5.58 -23.90
N LEU A 192 43.40 5.71 -24.51
CA LEU A 192 44.20 6.94 -24.53
C LEU A 192 44.44 7.38 -25.97
N GLY A 193 44.30 8.67 -26.29
CA GLY A 193 44.50 9.16 -27.66
C GLY A 193 44.95 10.61 -27.77
N PRO A 194 45.26 11.09 -28.98
CA PRO A 194 45.68 12.47 -29.24
C PRO A 194 44.56 13.50 -28.99
N ARG A 195 44.94 14.74 -28.67
CA ARG A 195 44.06 15.85 -28.27
C ARG A 195 42.96 16.30 -29.25
N ALA A 196 42.93 15.79 -30.48
CA ALA A 196 42.00 16.27 -31.50
C ALA A 196 40.54 15.82 -31.26
N LYS A 197 40.27 14.89 -30.33
CA LYS A 197 38.99 14.15 -30.26
C LYS A 197 38.44 13.94 -28.83
N VAL A 198 38.62 14.91 -27.93
CA VAL A 198 38.26 14.82 -26.49
C VAL A 198 36.87 14.25 -26.25
N LYS A 199 35.88 14.85 -26.91
CA LYS A 199 34.47 14.46 -26.75
C LYS A 199 34.22 13.06 -27.29
N ALA A 200 34.89 12.68 -28.38
CA ALA A 200 34.67 11.36 -28.98
C ALA A 200 35.19 10.24 -28.07
N TYR A 201 36.38 10.38 -27.47
CA TYR A 201 36.91 9.36 -26.58
C TYR A 201 36.04 9.18 -25.32
N HIS A 202 35.61 10.29 -24.72
CA HIS A 202 34.68 10.22 -23.58
C HIS A 202 33.37 9.47 -23.95
N GLU A 203 32.81 9.74 -25.13
CA GLU A 203 31.62 9.04 -25.62
C GLU A 203 31.86 7.54 -25.91
N VAL A 204 33.06 7.16 -26.34
CA VAL A 204 33.47 5.74 -26.48
C VAL A 204 33.57 5.07 -25.12
N GLY A 205 34.13 5.76 -24.12
CA GLY A 205 34.16 5.28 -22.73
C GLY A 205 32.77 5.06 -22.15
N ARG A 206 31.85 6.02 -22.38
CA ARG A 206 30.43 5.89 -21.99
C ARG A 206 29.76 4.70 -22.68
N ALA A 207 30.05 4.48 -23.97
CA ALA A 207 29.52 3.34 -24.72
C ALA A 207 30.02 2.02 -24.14
N MET A 208 31.32 1.91 -23.85
CA MET A 208 31.90 0.71 -23.26
C MET A 208 31.33 0.41 -21.88
N ALA A 209 31.16 1.44 -21.05
CA ALA A 209 30.57 1.26 -19.73
C ALA A 209 29.11 0.80 -19.80
N THR A 210 28.33 1.33 -20.74
CA THR A 210 26.94 0.92 -20.95
C THR A 210 26.85 -0.54 -21.40
N LEU A 211 27.71 -0.94 -22.33
CA LEU A 211 27.82 -2.30 -22.83
C LEU A 211 28.26 -3.29 -21.74
N LEU A 212 29.19 -2.91 -20.86
CA LEU A 212 29.56 -3.71 -19.69
C LEU A 212 28.49 -3.79 -18.60
N THR A 213 27.49 -2.90 -18.60
CA THR A 213 26.34 -3.03 -17.69
C THR A 213 25.22 -3.94 -18.20
N ASP A 214 25.24 -4.30 -19.48
CA ASP A 214 24.24 -5.20 -20.04
C ASP A 214 24.45 -6.66 -19.61
N GLU A 215 23.37 -7.37 -19.26
CA GLU A 215 23.42 -8.74 -18.75
C GLU A 215 23.80 -9.78 -19.82
N LEU A 216 23.43 -9.54 -21.08
CA LEU A 216 23.77 -10.46 -22.18
C LEU A 216 25.24 -10.28 -22.53
N PHE A 217 25.69 -9.05 -22.70
CA PHE A 217 27.10 -8.76 -22.96
C PHE A 217 28.00 -9.22 -21.80
N GLN A 218 27.60 -9.06 -20.55
CA GLN A 218 28.36 -9.59 -19.41
C GLN A 218 28.53 -11.11 -19.45
N ARG A 219 27.50 -11.86 -19.90
CA ARG A 219 27.61 -13.31 -20.07
C ARG A 219 28.60 -13.66 -21.17
N VAL A 220 28.49 -13.00 -22.33
CA VAL A 220 29.43 -13.17 -23.44
C VAL A 220 30.85 -12.80 -23.01
N ALA A 221 31.04 -11.67 -22.35
CA ALA A 221 32.36 -11.21 -21.91
C ALA A 221 33.02 -12.11 -20.87
N ARG A 222 32.24 -12.85 -20.06
CA ARG A 222 32.76 -13.87 -19.15
C ARG A 222 33.14 -15.17 -19.86
N GLN A 223 32.48 -15.51 -20.95
CA GLN A 223 32.66 -16.76 -21.70
C GLN A 223 33.61 -16.63 -22.89
N ALA A 224 33.87 -15.42 -23.38
CA ALA A 224 34.65 -15.17 -24.58
C ALA A 224 36.07 -15.77 -24.49
N GLU A 225 36.47 -16.55 -25.48
CA GLU A 225 37.85 -17.05 -25.61
C GLU A 225 38.60 -16.27 -26.68
N HIS A 226 37.87 -15.76 -27.68
CA HIS A 226 38.41 -15.02 -28.79
C HIS A 226 37.90 -13.57 -28.83
N ARG A 227 38.62 -12.70 -29.53
CA ARG A 227 38.20 -11.30 -29.74
C ARG A 227 36.88 -11.20 -30.52
N GLU A 228 36.61 -12.19 -31.36
CA GLU A 228 35.41 -12.25 -32.21
C GLU A 228 34.15 -12.43 -31.38
N ASP A 229 34.19 -13.20 -30.29
CA ASP A 229 33.05 -13.40 -29.38
C ASP A 229 32.57 -12.08 -28.76
N LEU A 230 33.50 -11.20 -28.40
CA LEU A 230 33.19 -9.88 -27.86
C LEU A 230 32.62 -8.94 -28.93
N ILE A 231 33.11 -9.04 -30.16
CA ILE A 231 32.57 -8.27 -31.30
C ILE A 231 31.15 -8.75 -31.61
N ALA A 232 30.93 -10.06 -31.65
CA ALA A 232 29.60 -10.66 -31.84
C ALA A 232 28.64 -10.29 -30.70
N GLY A 233 29.11 -10.29 -29.45
CA GLY A 233 28.34 -9.81 -28.30
C GLY A 233 27.95 -8.33 -28.42
N MET A 234 28.83 -7.49 -28.97
CA MET A 234 28.52 -6.09 -29.25
C MET A 234 27.57 -5.94 -30.44
N GLU A 235 27.65 -6.78 -31.47
CA GLU A 235 26.69 -6.80 -32.58
C GLU A 235 25.28 -7.19 -32.09
N ALA A 236 25.17 -8.22 -31.26
CA ALA A 236 23.91 -8.58 -30.61
C ALA A 236 23.35 -7.43 -29.75
N PHE A 237 24.22 -6.68 -29.07
CA PHE A 237 23.82 -5.47 -28.35
C PHE A 237 23.31 -4.38 -29.30
N LEU A 238 23.97 -4.16 -30.45
CA LEU A 238 23.54 -3.19 -31.46
C LEU A 238 22.15 -3.52 -32.03
N ASP A 239 21.82 -4.80 -32.19
CA ASP A 239 20.50 -5.26 -32.67
C ASP A 239 19.37 -4.93 -31.69
N GLU A 240 19.66 -4.85 -30.39
CA GLU A 240 18.69 -4.49 -29.36
C GLU A 240 18.53 -2.96 -29.17
N LEU A 241 19.41 -2.14 -29.76
CA LEU A 241 19.38 -0.70 -29.57
C LEU A 241 18.23 -0.02 -30.30
N THR A 242 17.51 0.84 -29.58
CA THR A 242 16.53 1.75 -30.17
C THR A 242 17.22 3.05 -30.58
N VAL A 243 17.23 3.36 -31.87
CA VAL A 243 17.82 4.61 -32.40
C VAL A 243 16.83 5.76 -32.31
N LEU A 244 17.27 6.89 -31.75
CA LEU A 244 16.50 8.13 -31.70
C LEU A 244 16.84 9.02 -32.90
N PRO A 245 15.85 9.65 -33.56
CA PRO A 245 16.09 10.48 -34.74
C PRO A 245 16.86 11.77 -34.38
N PRO A 246 17.94 12.10 -35.11
CA PRO A 246 18.72 13.32 -34.89
C PRO A 246 17.88 14.54 -35.33
N GLY A 247 17.66 15.51 -34.44
CA GLY A 247 17.02 16.79 -34.76
C GLY A 247 15.84 17.19 -33.86
N LYS A 248 15.17 16.25 -33.21
CA LYS A 248 14.12 16.55 -32.19
C LYS A 248 14.61 16.41 -30.75
N TRP A 249 15.71 15.71 -30.56
CA TRP A 249 16.27 15.38 -29.26
C TRP A 249 17.65 16.03 -29.11
N ASP A 250 17.83 16.77 -28.02
CA ASP A 250 19.15 17.25 -27.63
C ASP A 250 19.90 16.10 -26.90
N PRO A 251 21.14 15.74 -27.28
CA PRO A 251 21.98 14.76 -26.58
C PRO A 251 22.16 15.02 -25.07
N SER A 252 21.91 16.26 -24.62
CA SER A 252 21.94 16.64 -23.21
C SER A 252 20.65 16.29 -22.44
N THR A 253 19.55 15.99 -23.15
CA THR A 253 18.24 15.70 -22.56
C THR A 253 18.25 14.36 -21.85
N ARG A 254 18.01 14.38 -20.53
CA ARG A 254 18.03 13.19 -19.68
C ARG A 254 16.67 12.49 -19.72
N ILE A 255 16.61 11.32 -20.34
CA ILE A 255 15.39 10.50 -20.37
C ILE A 255 15.25 9.79 -19.02
N PRO A 256 14.15 10.00 -18.28
CA PRO A 256 13.95 9.30 -17.02
C PRO A 256 13.82 7.79 -17.27
N PRO A 257 14.31 6.95 -16.35
CA PRO A 257 14.19 5.50 -16.48
C PRO A 257 12.71 5.08 -16.57
N PRO A 258 12.39 4.02 -17.34
CA PRO A 258 11.04 3.50 -17.39
C PRO A 258 10.59 3.01 -16.00
N SER A 259 9.32 3.21 -15.69
CA SER A 259 8.73 2.85 -14.39
C SER A 259 8.67 1.34 -14.14
N CYS A 260 8.73 0.51 -15.19
CA CYS A 260 8.83 -0.94 -15.12
C CYS A 260 9.82 -1.45 -16.17
N LEU A 261 10.82 -2.22 -15.75
CA LEU A 261 11.72 -2.93 -16.68
C LEU A 261 10.99 -4.17 -17.20
N PRO A 262 10.97 -4.43 -18.51
CA PRO A 262 10.45 -5.69 -19.05
C PRO A 262 11.33 -6.85 -18.56
N SER A 263 10.70 -7.92 -18.06
CA SER A 263 11.39 -9.12 -17.56
C SER A 263 12.30 -9.74 -18.63
N PRO A 264 13.54 -10.14 -18.29
CA PRO A 264 14.53 -10.65 -19.25
C PRO A 264 14.11 -11.93 -19.99
N HIS A 265 13.12 -12.68 -19.48
CA HIS A 265 12.66 -13.93 -20.10
C HIS A 265 11.87 -13.79 -21.41
N ARG A 266 11.55 -12.57 -21.86
CA ARG A 266 11.00 -12.34 -23.22
C ARG A 266 12.07 -12.07 -24.27
N ARG A 267 13.36 -12.05 -23.90
CA ARG A 267 14.49 -11.85 -24.81
C ARG A 267 14.93 -13.20 -25.34
N THR A 268 14.38 -13.61 -26.49
CA THR A 268 14.82 -14.80 -27.21
C THR A 268 16.17 -14.50 -27.86
N PRO A 269 17.25 -15.28 -27.60
CA PRO A 269 18.44 -15.20 -28.44
C PRO A 269 18.08 -15.78 -29.81
N VAL A 270 18.10 -14.95 -30.85
CA VAL A 270 18.01 -15.40 -32.23
C VAL A 270 19.33 -16.11 -32.55
N HIS A 271 19.33 -17.44 -32.52
CA HIS A 271 20.43 -18.22 -33.08
C HIS A 271 20.44 -18.07 -34.61
N PRO A 272 21.61 -17.92 -35.25
CA PRO A 272 21.70 -17.90 -36.72
C PRO A 272 21.35 -19.30 -37.29
N PRO A 273 20.68 -19.38 -38.45
CA PRO A 273 20.43 -20.65 -39.12
C PRO A 273 21.70 -21.05 -39.87
N ASP A 274 22.23 -22.24 -39.59
CA ASP A 274 22.83 -23.17 -40.57
C ASP A 274 23.73 -24.20 -39.87
N LEU A 275 23.25 -25.45 -39.77
CA LEU A 275 23.88 -26.62 -40.40
C LEU A 275 23.02 -27.86 -40.07
N GLN A 276 22.38 -28.41 -41.10
CA GLN A 276 21.67 -29.69 -41.04
C GLN A 276 22.67 -30.85 -40.94
N SER A 277 22.48 -31.75 -39.98
CA SER A 277 22.84 -33.17 -40.15
C SER A 277 21.88 -34.05 -39.36
N HIS A 278 21.45 -35.12 -40.04
CA HIS A 278 20.40 -36.06 -39.65
C HIS A 278 20.82 -37.06 -38.56
N GLY A 279 19.84 -37.44 -37.72
CA GLY A 279 19.62 -38.83 -37.28
C GLY A 279 19.98 -39.18 -35.83
N ASN A 280 18.99 -39.21 -34.92
CA ASN A 280 18.40 -40.45 -34.39
C ASN A 280 17.30 -40.14 -33.35
N GLU A 281 16.19 -40.88 -33.45
CA GLU A 281 15.08 -40.86 -32.49
C GLU A 281 15.48 -41.52 -31.17
N ASP A 282 15.10 -40.87 -30.07
CA ASP A 282 14.37 -41.40 -28.89
C ASP A 282 14.88 -40.92 -27.52
N MET A 283 13.89 -40.60 -26.68
CA MET A 283 13.94 -40.38 -25.22
C MET A 283 14.66 -39.14 -24.68
N ALA A 284 13.93 -38.01 -24.68
CA ALA A 284 13.84 -37.02 -23.57
C ALA A 284 13.47 -35.61 -24.11
N ALA A 285 12.28 -35.47 -24.70
CA ALA A 285 11.78 -34.15 -25.12
C ALA A 285 10.25 -34.10 -25.04
N ALA A 286 9.71 -34.24 -23.84
CA ALA A 286 8.27 -34.06 -23.56
C ALA A 286 8.05 -33.12 -22.36
N GLY A 287 8.82 -32.05 -22.27
CA GLY A 287 8.70 -31.09 -21.19
C GLY A 287 9.29 -29.74 -21.57
N ASP A 288 8.68 -29.04 -22.53
CA ASP A 288 8.79 -27.56 -22.63
C ASP A 288 7.88 -26.93 -23.70
N ARG A 289 6.69 -27.51 -23.92
CA ARG A 289 5.63 -26.88 -24.75
C ARG A 289 4.28 -26.81 -24.03
N ALA A 290 4.30 -26.57 -22.71
CA ALA A 290 3.12 -26.08 -22.00
C ALA A 290 3.24 -24.57 -21.83
N GLY A 291 2.40 -23.85 -22.55
CA GLY A 291 2.28 -22.40 -22.48
C GLY A 291 2.00 -21.92 -21.06
N LEU A 292 2.40 -20.67 -20.87
CA LEU A 292 2.25 -19.81 -19.72
C LEU A 292 0.76 -19.54 -19.39
N GLU A 293 0.01 -20.56 -18.94
CA GLU A 293 -1.32 -20.40 -18.34
C GLU A 293 -1.50 -21.31 -17.10
N HIS A 294 -1.78 -20.67 -15.97
CA HIS A 294 -2.57 -21.17 -14.82
C HIS A 294 -2.38 -22.63 -14.29
N PRO A 295 -1.36 -22.92 -13.45
CA PRO A 295 -1.39 -24.14 -12.62
C PRO A 295 -1.77 -23.89 -11.15
N CYS A 296 -1.07 -23.03 -10.40
CA CYS A 296 -1.09 -23.11 -8.93
C CYS A 296 -2.39 -22.77 -8.18
N SER A 297 -3.36 -22.04 -8.76
CA SER A 297 -4.63 -21.73 -8.06
C SER A 297 -5.76 -22.63 -8.51
N ARG A 298 -5.55 -23.42 -9.57
CA ARG A 298 -6.54 -24.35 -10.10
C ARG A 298 -6.52 -25.66 -9.30
N GLU A 299 -5.34 -26.11 -8.87
CA GLU A 299 -5.14 -27.28 -8.00
C GLU A 299 -5.67 -27.09 -6.57
N GLU A 300 -5.71 -25.85 -6.04
CA GLU A 300 -6.14 -25.60 -4.64
C GLU A 300 -7.65 -25.76 -4.42
N LEU A 301 -8.46 -25.63 -5.47
CA LEU A 301 -9.92 -25.69 -5.44
C LEU A 301 -10.47 -26.94 -6.14
N GLU A 302 -9.61 -27.89 -6.52
CA GLU A 302 -10.06 -29.13 -7.16
C GLU A 302 -10.82 -30.04 -6.20
N ARG A 303 -11.96 -30.55 -6.68
CA ARG A 303 -12.84 -31.43 -5.91
C ARG A 303 -12.12 -32.73 -5.61
N THR A 304 -12.04 -33.10 -4.34
CA THR A 304 -11.32 -34.30 -3.92
C THR A 304 -12.18 -35.56 -3.98
N GLY A 305 -13.51 -35.39 -4.05
CA GLY A 305 -14.48 -36.48 -4.14
C GLY A 305 -14.68 -37.26 -2.83
N ARG A 306 -14.07 -36.83 -1.72
CA ARG A 306 -14.25 -37.41 -0.37
C ARG A 306 -14.94 -36.40 0.54
N LEU A 307 -15.82 -36.86 1.43
CA LEU A 307 -16.40 -35.99 2.48
C LEU A 307 -15.26 -35.39 3.32
N PHE A 308 -15.28 -34.07 3.51
CA PHE A 308 -14.25 -33.28 4.21
C PHE A 308 -12.82 -33.34 3.61
N GLY A 309 -12.65 -33.83 2.38
CA GLY A 309 -11.31 -33.94 1.78
C GLY A 309 -10.63 -32.59 1.56
N GLY A 310 -11.38 -31.58 1.11
CA GLY A 310 -10.93 -30.20 0.95
C GLY A 310 -10.48 -29.56 2.27
N LEU A 311 -11.26 -29.73 3.33
CA LEU A 311 -10.93 -29.23 4.67
C LEU A 311 -9.61 -29.80 5.20
N LEU A 312 -9.40 -31.11 5.04
CA LEU A 312 -8.17 -31.76 5.52
C LEU A 312 -6.93 -31.29 4.74
N ARG A 313 -7.08 -31.00 3.43
CA ARG A 313 -6.02 -30.40 2.62
C ARG A 313 -5.67 -28.99 3.09
N ASP A 314 -6.69 -28.17 3.40
CA ASP A 314 -6.50 -26.81 3.90
C ASP A 314 -5.74 -26.81 5.25
N ILE A 315 -6.12 -27.69 6.18
CA ILE A 315 -5.46 -27.85 7.48
C ILE A 315 -4.01 -28.31 7.28
N ARG A 316 -3.77 -29.33 6.44
CA ARG A 316 -2.43 -29.88 6.20
C ARG A 316 -1.48 -28.85 5.59
N ARG A 317 -1.98 -27.97 4.73
CA ARG A 317 -1.21 -26.89 4.10
C ARG A 317 -0.82 -25.80 5.11
N LYS A 318 -1.72 -25.45 6.03
CA LYS A 318 -1.53 -24.32 6.96
C LYS A 318 -0.88 -24.69 8.30
N ALA A 319 -1.00 -25.93 8.76
CA ALA A 319 -0.39 -26.41 10.00
C ALA A 319 1.10 -26.06 10.18
N PRO A 320 2.02 -26.24 9.19
CA PRO A 320 3.43 -25.94 9.40
C PRO A 320 3.75 -24.45 9.57
N TRP A 321 2.88 -23.57 9.04
CA TRP A 321 3.11 -22.12 9.08
C TRP A 321 2.66 -21.48 10.40
N TYR A 322 1.88 -22.18 11.22
CA TYR A 322 1.25 -21.62 12.42
C TYR A 322 2.26 -21.00 13.40
N GLY A 323 3.38 -21.67 13.67
CA GLY A 323 4.43 -21.12 14.55
C GLY A 323 5.15 -19.90 13.95
N SER A 324 5.34 -19.89 12.62
CA SER A 324 5.98 -18.78 11.92
C SER A 324 5.12 -17.51 11.93
N ASP A 325 3.79 -17.64 12.03
CA ASP A 325 2.83 -16.52 12.01
C ASP A 325 3.01 -15.58 13.21
N PHE A 326 3.38 -16.13 14.38
CA PHE A 326 3.61 -15.34 15.60
C PHE A 326 5.00 -14.68 15.61
N SER A 327 6.03 -15.36 15.11
CA SER A 327 7.39 -14.81 15.04
C SER A 327 7.49 -13.65 14.05
N ASN A 328 6.81 -13.74 12.90
CA ASN A 328 6.81 -12.71 11.87
C ASN A 328 6.08 -11.41 12.26
N ALA A 329 5.35 -11.40 13.37
CA ALA A 329 4.51 -10.28 13.80
C ALA A 329 5.25 -9.19 14.58
N LEU A 330 6.50 -9.42 15.02
CA LEU A 330 7.27 -8.52 15.89
C LEU A 330 7.89 -7.31 15.17
N HIS A 331 7.25 -6.78 14.13
CA HIS A 331 7.74 -5.63 13.38
C HIS A 331 6.94 -4.35 13.70
N PRO A 332 7.58 -3.15 13.77
CA PRO A 332 6.88 -1.91 14.12
C PRO A 332 5.70 -1.54 13.22
N GLN A 333 5.75 -1.90 11.93
CA GLN A 333 4.62 -1.77 10.99
C GLN A 333 3.34 -2.51 11.47
N CYS A 334 3.49 -3.59 12.23
CA CYS A 334 2.34 -4.34 12.74
C CYS A 334 1.60 -3.56 13.84
N LEU A 335 2.31 -2.75 14.63
CA LEU A 335 1.69 -1.92 15.67
C LEU A 335 0.80 -0.82 15.08
N SER A 336 1.25 -0.14 14.02
CA SER A 336 0.44 0.87 13.34
C SER A 336 -0.79 0.25 12.67
N ALA A 337 -0.64 -0.93 12.07
CA ALA A 337 -1.75 -1.69 11.51
C ALA A 337 -2.80 -2.07 12.57
N VAL A 338 -2.38 -2.58 13.74
CA VAL A 338 -3.29 -2.94 14.84
C VAL A 338 -4.12 -1.75 15.30
N LEU A 339 -3.48 -0.61 15.58
CA LEU A 339 -4.18 0.58 16.07
C LEU A 339 -5.15 1.15 15.03
N TYR A 340 -4.75 1.19 13.75
CA TYR A 340 -5.61 1.67 12.67
C TYR A 340 -6.86 0.79 12.51
N ILE A 341 -6.66 -0.52 12.42
CA ILE A 341 -7.74 -1.47 12.19
C ILE A 341 -8.64 -1.62 13.42
N TYR A 342 -8.09 -1.45 14.62
CA TYR A 342 -8.85 -1.35 15.86
C TYR A 342 -9.87 -0.19 15.81
N LEU A 343 -9.45 1.02 15.46
CA LEU A 343 -10.35 2.18 15.35
C LEU A 343 -11.44 1.95 14.27
N ALA A 344 -11.07 1.33 13.16
CA ALA A 344 -12.01 0.93 12.11
C ALA A 344 -13.07 -0.05 12.65
N THR A 345 -12.64 -1.08 13.37
CA THR A 345 -13.49 -2.16 13.90
C THR A 345 -14.41 -1.65 15.01
N VAL A 346 -13.91 -0.83 15.93
CA VAL A 346 -14.69 -0.18 17.01
C VAL A 346 -15.79 0.70 16.43
N THR A 347 -15.45 1.54 15.46
CA THR A 347 -16.44 2.42 14.82
C THR A 347 -17.50 1.60 14.09
N ASN A 348 -17.10 0.53 13.39
CA ASN A 348 -18.03 -0.34 12.69
C ASN A 348 -18.98 -1.03 13.70
N ALA A 349 -18.44 -1.55 14.81
CA ALA A 349 -19.24 -2.19 15.86
C ALA A 349 -20.26 -1.23 16.50
N ILE A 350 -19.90 0.04 16.71
CA ILE A 350 -20.81 1.05 17.28
C ILE A 350 -21.90 1.43 16.29
N THR A 351 -21.51 1.75 15.06
CA THR A 351 -22.49 2.21 14.06
C THR A 351 -23.48 1.11 13.72
N PHE A 352 -23.02 -0.13 13.51
CA PHE A 352 -23.92 -1.26 13.29
C PHE A 352 -24.68 -1.67 14.55
N GLY A 353 -24.07 -1.64 15.73
CA GLY A 353 -24.74 -1.94 16.99
C GLY A 353 -25.84 -0.94 17.34
N GLY A 354 -25.66 0.35 17.03
CA GLY A 354 -26.68 1.39 17.21
C GLY A 354 -27.84 1.23 16.24
N MET A 355 -27.55 1.04 14.94
CA MET A 355 -28.58 0.77 13.94
C MET A 355 -29.38 -0.51 14.25
N LEU A 356 -28.72 -1.53 14.82
CA LEU A 356 -29.37 -2.76 15.23
C LEU A 356 -30.23 -2.58 16.48
N GLY A 357 -29.79 -1.75 17.43
CA GLY A 357 -30.58 -1.34 18.60
C GLY A 357 -31.88 -0.65 18.20
N ASP A 358 -31.78 0.33 17.29
CA ASP A 358 -32.94 1.05 16.78
C ASP A 358 -33.90 0.13 16.01
N ALA A 359 -33.36 -0.80 15.22
CA ALA A 359 -34.16 -1.73 14.41
C ALA A 359 -34.84 -2.83 15.23
N THR A 360 -34.31 -3.18 16.40
CA THR A 360 -34.79 -4.31 17.22
C THR A 360 -35.41 -3.87 18.55
N ALA A 361 -35.79 -2.59 18.66
CA ALA A 361 -36.33 -1.99 19.89
C ALA A 361 -35.47 -2.31 21.13
N ASN A 362 -34.14 -2.19 20.99
CA ASN A 362 -33.13 -2.47 22.02
C ASN A 362 -33.08 -3.92 22.55
N MET A 363 -33.62 -4.90 21.80
CA MET A 363 -33.39 -6.32 22.10
C MET A 363 -31.95 -6.75 21.86
N GLN A 364 -31.23 -6.04 20.98
CA GLN A 364 -29.81 -6.23 20.68
C GLN A 364 -29.17 -4.88 20.37
N GLY A 365 -28.15 -4.47 21.12
CA GLY A 365 -27.60 -3.13 21.04
C GLY A 365 -26.10 -3.07 20.75
N VAL A 366 -25.51 -1.93 21.12
CA VAL A 366 -24.10 -1.62 20.89
C VAL A 366 -23.18 -2.56 21.67
N LEU A 367 -23.53 -2.90 22.91
CA LEU A 367 -22.67 -3.73 23.76
C LEU A 367 -22.58 -5.18 23.25
N GLU A 368 -23.70 -5.78 22.84
CA GLU A 368 -23.72 -7.13 22.25
C GLU A 368 -22.93 -7.17 20.94
N SER A 369 -22.96 -6.08 20.16
CA SER A 369 -22.15 -5.93 18.95
C SER A 369 -20.65 -5.85 19.27
N PHE A 370 -20.25 -5.17 20.34
CA PHE A 370 -18.85 -5.14 20.78
C PHE A 370 -18.35 -6.49 21.25
N LEU A 371 -19.08 -7.10 22.20
CA LEU A 371 -18.67 -8.36 22.80
C LEU A 371 -18.63 -9.48 21.75
N GLY A 372 -19.64 -9.52 20.87
CA GLY A 372 -19.68 -10.49 19.79
C GLY A 372 -18.55 -10.31 18.79
N THR A 373 -18.21 -9.06 18.41
CA THR A 373 -17.08 -8.81 17.49
C THR A 373 -15.76 -9.26 18.12
N ALA A 374 -15.53 -8.94 19.40
CA ALA A 374 -14.32 -9.34 20.12
C ALA A 374 -14.19 -10.86 20.24
N PHE A 375 -15.27 -11.55 20.60
CA PHE A 375 -15.28 -13.00 20.77
C PHE A 375 -15.16 -13.75 19.43
N ALA A 376 -16.05 -13.45 18.47
CA ALA A 376 -16.08 -14.13 17.18
C ALA A 376 -14.79 -13.88 16.40
N GLY A 377 -14.29 -12.64 16.40
CA GLY A 377 -13.06 -12.28 15.72
C GLY A 377 -11.82 -12.95 16.33
N SER A 378 -11.72 -13.03 17.67
CA SER A 378 -10.58 -13.68 18.33
C SER A 378 -10.48 -15.17 17.99
N ILE A 379 -11.61 -15.89 18.04
CA ILE A 379 -11.67 -17.31 17.67
C ILE A 379 -11.37 -17.47 16.18
N PHE A 380 -11.93 -16.62 15.33
CA PHE A 380 -11.68 -16.69 13.89
C PHE A 380 -10.20 -16.47 13.56
N CYS A 381 -9.53 -15.47 14.11
CA CYS A 381 -8.09 -15.26 13.84
C CYS A 381 -7.20 -16.43 14.31
N LEU A 382 -7.61 -17.16 15.35
CA LEU A 382 -6.87 -18.34 15.84
C LEU A 382 -7.05 -19.57 14.94
N PHE A 383 -8.28 -19.86 14.50
CA PHE A 383 -8.59 -21.12 13.79
C PHE A 383 -8.79 -20.98 12.28
N SER A 384 -8.88 -19.76 11.75
CA SER A 384 -9.07 -19.51 10.32
C SER A 384 -7.92 -20.01 9.46
N GLY A 385 -8.27 -20.29 8.22
CA GLY A 385 -7.36 -20.42 7.11
C GLY A 385 -6.72 -19.07 6.80
N GLN A 386 -7.51 -18.02 6.56
CA GLN A 386 -6.99 -16.70 6.20
C GLN A 386 -7.12 -15.69 7.36
N PRO A 387 -6.10 -15.56 8.24
CA PRO A 387 -6.18 -14.71 9.43
C PRO A 387 -6.09 -13.20 9.14
N LEU A 388 -5.82 -12.81 7.89
CA LEU A 388 -5.87 -11.42 7.46
C LEU A 388 -7.31 -10.89 7.37
N THR A 389 -8.28 -11.79 7.30
CA THR A 389 -9.70 -11.47 7.21
C THR A 389 -10.25 -11.07 8.58
N ILE A 390 -11.03 -9.99 8.62
CA ILE A 390 -11.61 -9.42 9.84
C ILE A 390 -13.11 -9.63 9.80
N LEU A 391 -13.64 -10.30 10.82
CA LEU A 391 -15.07 -10.47 11.02
C LEU A 391 -15.71 -9.18 11.57
N SER A 392 -16.85 -8.79 10.99
CA SER A 392 -17.68 -7.71 11.50
C SER A 392 -19.14 -7.90 11.08
N SER A 393 -20.03 -7.08 11.64
CA SER A 393 -21.42 -7.06 11.18
C SER A 393 -21.49 -6.37 9.81
N THR A 394 -22.29 -6.93 8.89
CA THR A 394 -22.46 -6.42 7.54
C THR A 394 -23.86 -5.88 7.31
N GLY A 395 -24.00 -4.94 6.38
CA GLY A 395 -25.30 -4.35 6.03
C GLY A 395 -26.37 -5.36 5.62
N PRO A 396 -26.08 -6.39 4.79
CA PRO A 396 -27.07 -7.40 4.42
C PRO A 396 -27.60 -8.19 5.62
N VAL A 397 -26.72 -8.56 6.57
CA VAL A 397 -27.12 -9.21 7.81
C VAL A 397 -28.05 -8.29 8.62
N LEU A 398 -27.69 -7.00 8.79
CA LEU A 398 -28.56 -6.03 9.49
C LEU A 398 -29.97 -5.92 8.88
N VAL A 399 -30.07 -5.89 7.54
CA VAL A 399 -31.38 -5.81 6.85
C VAL A 399 -32.20 -7.07 7.12
N PHE A 400 -31.57 -8.25 7.09
CA PHE A 400 -32.23 -9.50 7.42
C PHE A 400 -32.75 -9.50 8.87
N GLU A 401 -31.94 -9.05 9.82
CA GLU A 401 -32.34 -8.96 11.25
C GLU A 401 -33.53 -8.05 11.46
N ARG A 402 -33.56 -6.89 10.78
CA ARG A 402 -34.69 -5.96 10.84
C ARG A 402 -35.98 -6.60 10.33
N LEU A 403 -35.91 -7.34 9.22
CA LEU A 403 -37.07 -8.03 8.67
C LEU A 403 -37.51 -9.20 9.54
N LEU A 404 -36.54 -9.93 10.10
CA LEU A 404 -36.81 -11.00 11.05
C LEU A 404 -37.54 -10.47 12.28
N PHE A 405 -37.12 -9.31 12.80
CA PHE A 405 -37.76 -8.65 13.92
C PHE A 405 -39.19 -8.18 13.58
N SER A 406 -39.38 -7.53 12.44
CA SER A 406 -40.73 -7.12 11.97
C SER A 406 -41.66 -8.33 11.82
N PHE A 407 -41.18 -9.40 11.18
CA PHE A 407 -41.95 -10.64 11.01
C PHE A 407 -42.30 -11.29 12.34
N SER A 408 -41.36 -11.30 13.29
CA SER A 408 -41.59 -11.81 14.65
C SER A 408 -42.65 -11.00 15.38
N GLN A 409 -42.66 -9.68 15.20
CA GLN A 409 -43.64 -8.78 15.81
C GLN A 409 -45.04 -8.97 15.20
N ASP A 410 -45.13 -9.09 13.87
CA ASP A 410 -46.40 -9.28 13.15
C ASP A 410 -47.07 -10.62 13.51
N HIS A 411 -46.27 -11.66 13.77
CA HIS A 411 -46.74 -13.00 14.14
C HIS A 411 -46.71 -13.29 15.66
N SER A 412 -46.39 -12.30 16.50
CA SER A 412 -46.28 -12.45 17.97
C SER A 412 -45.34 -13.59 18.42
N LEU A 413 -44.27 -13.84 17.67
CA LEU A 413 -43.24 -14.82 18.03
C LEU A 413 -42.14 -14.17 18.87
N ASP A 414 -41.52 -14.95 19.75
CA ASP A 414 -40.32 -14.51 20.47
C ASP A 414 -39.12 -14.46 19.53
N TYR A 415 -38.63 -13.24 19.27
CA TYR A 415 -37.56 -12.95 18.31
C TYR A 415 -36.26 -13.70 18.61
N LEU A 416 -35.84 -13.78 19.88
CA LEU A 416 -34.56 -14.41 20.25
C LEU A 416 -34.57 -15.93 20.07
N GLU A 417 -35.68 -16.60 20.39
CA GLU A 417 -35.84 -18.03 20.18
C GLU A 417 -35.92 -18.35 18.67
N PHE A 418 -36.67 -17.54 17.91
CA PHE A 418 -36.74 -17.71 16.46
C PHE A 418 -35.37 -17.53 15.79
N ARG A 419 -34.60 -16.52 16.22
CA ARG A 419 -33.20 -16.29 15.80
C ARG A 419 -32.32 -17.50 16.13
N LEU A 420 -32.43 -18.07 17.32
CA LEU A 420 -31.63 -19.23 17.74
C LEU A 420 -31.81 -20.42 16.80
N TRP A 421 -33.06 -20.75 16.45
CA TRP A 421 -33.36 -21.85 15.53
C TRP A 421 -32.84 -21.59 14.12
N ILE A 422 -33.00 -20.37 13.59
CA ILE A 422 -32.41 -19.99 12.30
C ILE A 422 -30.89 -20.17 12.33
N GLY A 423 -30.23 -19.69 13.38
CA GLY A 423 -28.77 -19.82 13.53
C GLY A 423 -28.26 -21.26 13.59
N LEU A 424 -29.00 -22.14 14.26
CA LEU A 424 -28.67 -23.58 14.30
C LEU A 424 -28.81 -24.24 12.93
N TRP A 425 -29.88 -23.93 12.17
CA TRP A 425 -30.03 -24.42 10.80
C TRP A 425 -28.96 -23.86 9.86
N VAL A 426 -28.60 -22.59 10.00
CA VAL A 426 -27.50 -21.97 9.23
C VAL A 426 -26.18 -22.68 9.51
N ALA A 427 -25.86 -22.99 10.77
CA ALA A 427 -24.66 -23.73 11.13
C ALA A 427 -24.68 -25.15 10.54
N PHE A 428 -25.84 -25.84 10.59
CA PHE A 428 -26.02 -27.16 9.99
C PHE A 428 -25.77 -27.12 8.48
N PHE A 429 -26.42 -26.20 7.74
CA PHE A 429 -26.20 -26.06 6.30
C PHE A 429 -24.77 -25.64 5.97
N GLY A 430 -24.14 -24.79 6.79
CA GLY A 430 -22.74 -24.41 6.65
C GLY A 430 -21.80 -25.62 6.73
N VAL A 431 -22.00 -26.52 7.71
CA VAL A 431 -21.22 -27.77 7.82
C VAL A 431 -21.48 -28.69 6.62
N VAL A 432 -22.72 -28.76 6.13
CA VAL A 432 -23.05 -29.53 4.90
C VAL A 432 -22.34 -28.96 3.68
N LEU A 433 -22.27 -27.64 3.51
CA LEU A 433 -21.53 -26.99 2.42
C LEU A 433 -20.02 -27.27 2.49
N VAL A 434 -19.45 -27.30 3.70
CA VAL A 434 -18.05 -27.70 3.90
C VAL A 434 -17.84 -29.18 3.56
N ALA A 435 -18.74 -30.06 4.01
CA ALA A 435 -18.65 -31.50 3.76
C ALA A 435 -18.78 -31.86 2.27
N THR A 436 -19.60 -31.10 1.52
CA THR A 436 -19.85 -31.29 0.08
C THR A 436 -18.83 -30.61 -0.84
N GLU A 437 -17.84 -29.92 -0.26
CA GLU A 437 -16.80 -29.13 -0.95
C GLU A 437 -17.38 -28.01 -1.83
N ALA A 438 -18.41 -27.32 -1.34
CA ALA A 438 -19.11 -26.28 -2.08
C ALA A 438 -18.22 -25.07 -2.44
N SER A 439 -17.11 -24.84 -1.74
CA SER A 439 -16.17 -23.76 -2.08
C SER A 439 -15.45 -23.97 -3.42
N HIS A 440 -15.59 -25.12 -4.10
CA HIS A 440 -15.24 -25.24 -5.51
C HIS A 440 -15.95 -24.19 -6.39
N LEU A 441 -17.18 -23.79 -6.01
CA LEU A 441 -17.93 -22.74 -6.71
C LEU A 441 -17.19 -21.40 -6.74
N ALA A 442 -16.28 -21.15 -5.78
CA ALA A 442 -15.48 -19.93 -5.75
C ALA A 442 -14.59 -19.76 -6.98
N ARG A 443 -14.30 -20.84 -7.73
CA ARG A 443 -13.57 -20.79 -9.00
C ARG A 443 -14.34 -20.08 -10.12
N TYR A 444 -15.67 -20.02 -10.03
CA TYR A 444 -16.49 -19.32 -11.03
C TYR A 444 -16.51 -17.81 -10.82
N PHE A 445 -16.07 -17.31 -9.66
CA PHE A 445 -15.84 -15.88 -9.50
C PHE A 445 -14.66 -15.47 -10.37
N THR A 446 -14.97 -14.62 -11.34
CA THR A 446 -13.97 -14.07 -12.24
C THR A 446 -13.59 -12.68 -11.73
N ARG A 447 -12.49 -12.14 -12.27
CA ARG A 447 -12.06 -10.76 -12.00
C ARG A 447 -13.18 -9.73 -12.24
N PHE A 448 -14.07 -9.98 -13.19
CA PHE A 448 -15.20 -9.10 -13.49
C PHE A 448 -16.16 -8.96 -12.30
N THR A 449 -16.58 -10.08 -11.72
CA THR A 449 -17.54 -10.11 -10.60
C THR A 449 -16.90 -9.59 -9.33
N GLU A 450 -15.64 -9.98 -9.06
CA GLU A 450 -14.90 -9.51 -7.87
C GLU A 450 -14.71 -7.98 -7.85
N GLU A 451 -14.27 -7.39 -8.97
CA GLU A 451 -14.07 -5.95 -9.06
C GLU A 451 -15.40 -5.18 -9.00
N GLY A 452 -16.47 -5.74 -9.60
CA GLY A 452 -17.81 -5.17 -9.48
C GLY A 452 -18.32 -5.15 -8.04
N PHE A 453 -18.15 -6.27 -7.32
CA PHE A 453 -18.55 -6.38 -5.91
C PHE A 453 -17.73 -5.47 -4.99
N CYS A 454 -16.41 -5.44 -5.18
CA CYS A 454 -15.53 -4.55 -4.40
C CYS A 454 -15.87 -3.07 -4.66
N ALA A 455 -16.17 -2.70 -5.91
CA ALA A 455 -16.60 -1.34 -6.24
C ALA A 455 -17.96 -1.00 -5.63
N LEU A 456 -18.92 -1.94 -5.66
CA LEU A 456 -20.23 -1.75 -5.05
C LEU A 456 -20.13 -1.50 -3.55
N ILE A 457 -19.41 -2.34 -2.82
CA ILE A 457 -19.24 -2.16 -1.38
C ILE A 457 -18.50 -0.84 -1.09
N SER A 458 -17.46 -0.51 -1.86
CA SER A 458 -16.76 0.77 -1.69
C SER A 458 -17.69 1.98 -1.89
N LEU A 459 -18.57 1.93 -2.89
CA LEU A 459 -19.59 2.96 -3.14
C LEU A 459 -20.64 3.02 -2.02
N ILE A 460 -21.06 1.87 -1.49
CA ILE A 460 -21.99 1.81 -0.34
C ILE A 460 -21.37 2.50 0.88
N PHE A 461 -20.10 2.23 1.18
CA PHE A 461 -19.40 2.90 2.30
C PHE A 461 -19.28 4.41 2.11
N ILE A 462 -18.93 4.87 0.91
CA ILE A 462 -18.88 6.30 0.58
C ILE A 462 -20.27 6.93 0.78
N TYR A 463 -21.31 6.32 0.22
CA TYR A 463 -22.69 6.80 0.34
C TYR A 463 -23.17 6.83 1.78
N ASP A 464 -22.93 5.77 2.56
CA ASP A 464 -23.36 5.68 3.96
C ASP A 464 -22.67 6.74 4.84
N SER A 465 -21.38 6.99 4.61
CA SER A 465 -20.64 8.06 5.32
C SER A 465 -21.22 9.45 5.06
N LEU A 466 -21.61 9.74 3.82
CA LEU A 466 -22.24 11.00 3.44
C LEU A 466 -23.67 11.10 3.96
N LYS A 467 -24.45 10.01 3.89
CA LYS A 467 -25.82 9.95 4.40
C LYS A 467 -25.87 10.20 5.90
N LYS A 468 -24.96 9.60 6.68
CA LYS A 468 -24.85 9.82 8.12
C LYS A 468 -24.48 11.25 8.48
N MET A 469 -23.61 11.89 7.68
CA MET A 469 -23.30 13.31 7.84
C MET A 469 -24.52 14.20 7.58
N LEU A 470 -25.27 13.90 6.50
CA LEU A 470 -26.48 14.65 6.17
C LEU A 470 -27.59 14.47 7.20
N SER A 471 -27.82 13.25 7.69
CA SER A 471 -28.80 13.03 8.77
C SER A 471 -28.42 13.75 10.07
N LEU A 472 -27.12 13.95 10.31
CA LEU A 472 -26.64 14.73 11.45
C LEU A 472 -26.91 16.23 11.24
N ALA A 473 -26.81 16.71 10.00
CA ALA A 473 -27.19 18.07 9.64
C ALA A 473 -28.70 18.32 9.82
N ASP A 474 -29.54 17.33 9.51
CA ASP A 474 -30.99 17.40 9.74
C ASP A 474 -31.34 17.38 11.23
N ALA A 475 -30.59 16.63 12.05
CA ALA A 475 -30.77 16.59 13.50
C ALA A 475 -30.39 17.90 14.21
N PHE A 476 -29.45 18.67 13.63
CA PHE A 476 -28.95 19.94 14.16
C PHE A 476 -29.10 21.08 13.14
N PRO A 477 -30.33 21.47 12.75
CA PRO A 477 -30.55 22.33 11.58
C PRO A 477 -29.97 23.73 11.74
N ILE A 478 -29.24 24.24 10.73
CA ILE A 478 -28.65 25.60 10.75
C ILE A 478 -29.75 26.67 10.75
N ASN A 479 -29.67 27.63 11.68
CA ASN A 479 -30.55 28.78 11.68
C ASN A 479 -30.08 29.84 10.65
N TRP A 480 -30.62 29.79 9.44
CA TRP A 480 -30.34 30.75 8.37
C TRP A 480 -30.89 32.17 8.61
N GLN A 481 -31.80 32.34 9.58
CA GLN A 481 -32.48 33.63 9.85
C GLN A 481 -31.83 34.40 11.02
N TYR A 482 -30.56 34.14 11.31
CA TYR A 482 -29.85 34.81 12.39
C TYR A 482 -29.71 36.32 12.12
N ARG A 483 -30.32 37.15 12.97
CA ARG A 483 -30.17 38.61 12.96
C ARG A 483 -29.37 39.07 14.18
N LEU A 484 -28.26 39.77 13.92
CA LEU A 484 -27.33 40.27 14.95
C LEU A 484 -28.01 41.21 15.96
N ASP A 485 -29.09 41.88 15.57
CA ASP A 485 -29.80 42.85 16.40
C ASP A 485 -30.73 42.21 17.46
N ASN A 486 -31.02 40.90 17.35
CA ASN A 486 -32.00 40.19 18.19
C ASN A 486 -31.37 39.24 19.24
N VAL A 487 -30.07 39.37 19.53
CA VAL A 487 -29.32 38.47 20.43
C VAL A 487 -29.98 38.25 21.80
N THR A 488 -30.65 39.28 22.35
CA THR A 488 -31.36 39.20 23.65
C THR A 488 -32.67 38.41 23.60
N SER A 489 -33.25 38.20 22.41
CA SER A 489 -34.50 37.44 22.22
C SER A 489 -34.28 35.92 22.07
N TYR A 490 -33.05 35.49 21.81
CA TYR A 490 -32.67 34.09 21.66
C TYR A 490 -32.22 33.47 22.99
N SER A 491 -33.05 33.53 24.04
CA SER A 491 -32.79 32.83 25.31
C SER A 491 -33.71 31.62 25.49
N CYS A 492 -33.15 30.53 26.01
CA CYS A 492 -33.93 29.36 26.41
C CYS A 492 -34.17 29.44 27.92
N VAL A 493 -35.39 29.77 28.32
CA VAL A 493 -35.76 29.94 29.73
C VAL A 493 -36.58 28.73 30.17
N CYS A 494 -36.17 28.12 31.29
CA CYS A 494 -36.95 27.09 31.96
C CYS A 494 -38.09 27.73 32.74
N ASN A 495 -39.34 27.40 32.42
CA ASN A 495 -40.49 27.80 33.22
C ASN A 495 -40.98 26.61 34.05
N LEU A 496 -40.87 26.74 35.37
CA LEU A 496 -41.34 25.76 36.35
C LEU A 496 -42.73 26.16 36.89
N SER A 497 -43.73 26.29 36.02
CA SER A 497 -45.11 26.59 36.45
C SER A 497 -45.96 25.32 36.45
N SER A 498 -45.93 24.61 37.57
CA SER A 498 -47.13 24.07 38.28
C SER A 498 -46.74 22.94 39.24
N LEU A 499 -46.45 23.30 40.49
CA LEU A 499 -46.61 22.39 41.64
C LEU A 499 -46.82 23.26 42.88
N GLY A 500 -48.10 23.45 43.27
CA GLY A 500 -48.46 24.04 44.56
C GLY A 500 -49.51 25.17 44.55
N ALA A 501 -50.68 24.95 43.96
CA ALA A 501 -51.89 25.67 44.38
C ALA A 501 -53.05 24.67 44.48
N GLY A 502 -52.91 23.72 45.40
CA GLY A 502 -53.99 22.85 45.86
C GLY A 502 -54.50 23.34 47.21
N GLU A 503 -55.80 23.66 47.25
CA GLU A 503 -56.72 23.66 48.40
C GLU A 503 -56.38 24.49 49.65
N GLY A 504 -57.05 25.66 49.76
CA GLY A 504 -57.21 26.41 51.00
C GLY A 504 -58.31 27.47 50.89
N ARG A 505 -59.35 27.35 51.71
CA ARG A 505 -60.57 28.19 51.81
C ARG A 505 -60.31 29.70 52.03
N SER A 506 -61.33 30.47 51.60
CA SER A 506 -61.92 31.71 52.18
C SER A 506 -61.76 33.00 51.35
N VAL A 507 -62.85 33.53 50.75
CA VAL A 507 -63.82 34.56 51.20
C VAL A 507 -63.51 35.94 50.55
N HIS A 508 -64.58 36.55 50.03
CA HIS A 508 -64.80 37.87 49.37
C HIS A 508 -63.80 39.03 49.60
N ASP A 509 -63.51 39.81 48.55
CA ASP A 509 -64.11 41.14 48.30
C ASP A 509 -63.68 41.78 46.96
N PRO A 510 -64.53 42.59 46.28
CA PRO A 510 -64.19 43.31 45.05
C PRO A 510 -64.14 44.85 45.24
N SER A 511 -62.97 45.49 45.12
CA SER A 511 -62.87 46.89 44.65
C SER A 511 -61.43 47.41 44.55
N SER A 512 -61.18 48.17 43.45
CA SER A 512 -60.10 49.19 43.21
C SER A 512 -58.96 48.81 42.21
N PRO A 513 -58.40 49.82 41.47
CA PRO A 513 -58.05 49.72 40.03
C PRO A 513 -56.53 49.47 39.76
N PRO A 514 -56.06 49.39 38.48
CA PRO A 514 -54.82 48.69 38.16
C PRO A 514 -53.58 49.56 38.42
N ALA A 515 -52.65 49.05 39.23
CA ALA A 515 -51.31 49.60 39.36
C ALA A 515 -50.33 48.77 38.52
N LEU A 516 -49.72 49.44 37.55
CA LEU A 516 -48.55 48.99 36.81
C LEU A 516 -47.39 48.63 37.75
N SER A 517 -46.55 47.72 37.25
CA SER A 517 -45.19 47.36 37.68
C SER A 517 -45.06 46.48 38.93
N LEU A 518 -44.90 45.18 38.70
CA LEU A 518 -43.91 44.39 39.43
C LEU A 518 -43.32 43.35 38.47
N GLN A 519 -41.99 43.30 38.43
CA GLN A 519 -41.16 42.44 37.60
C GLN A 519 -41.64 40.97 37.59
N PRO A 520 -41.50 40.23 36.48
CA PRO A 520 -41.56 38.77 36.57
C PRO A 520 -40.46 38.31 37.53
N PRO A 521 -40.75 37.45 38.52
CA PRO A 521 -39.75 36.96 39.45
C PRO A 521 -38.66 36.26 38.65
N ALA A 522 -37.41 36.72 38.84
CA ALA A 522 -36.24 36.10 38.28
C ALA A 522 -36.21 34.62 38.72
N ALA A 523 -36.47 33.72 37.77
CA ALA A 523 -36.10 32.32 37.93
C ALA A 523 -34.58 32.27 38.17
N PRO A 524 -34.08 31.43 39.10
CA PRO A 524 -32.65 31.33 39.36
C PRO A 524 -31.92 30.95 38.06
N ALA A 525 -31.10 31.88 37.58
CA ALA A 525 -30.18 31.69 36.46
C ALA A 525 -29.12 30.67 36.87
N GLY A 526 -29.41 29.38 36.67
CA GLY A 526 -28.48 28.32 37.05
C GLY A 526 -28.96 26.89 36.88
N LEU A 527 -30.22 26.63 36.52
CA LEU A 527 -30.66 25.26 36.21
C LEU A 527 -30.27 24.88 34.78
N SER A 528 -29.56 23.75 34.63
CA SER A 528 -29.27 23.18 33.31
C SER A 528 -30.56 22.71 32.62
N ARG A 529 -30.55 22.68 31.29
CA ARG A 529 -31.66 22.19 30.46
C ARG A 529 -32.19 20.82 30.89
N THR A 530 -31.30 19.93 31.36
CA THR A 530 -31.64 18.57 31.80
C THR A 530 -32.22 18.52 33.22
N GLN A 531 -31.80 19.43 34.12
CA GLN A 531 -32.42 19.58 35.44
C GLN A 531 -33.83 20.15 35.36
N CYS A 532 -34.07 21.10 34.46
CA CYS A 532 -35.40 21.67 34.20
C CYS A 532 -36.43 20.60 33.77
N LEU A 533 -36.07 19.77 32.80
CA LEU A 533 -36.95 18.71 32.29
C LEU A 533 -37.18 17.60 33.33
N ARG A 534 -36.16 17.26 34.14
CA ARG A 534 -36.30 16.30 35.25
C ARG A 534 -37.26 16.78 36.35
N GLN A 535 -37.40 18.08 36.54
CA GLN A 535 -38.29 18.68 37.54
C GLN A 535 -39.66 19.06 36.97
N GLY A 536 -40.00 18.61 35.75
CA GLY A 536 -41.31 18.85 35.13
C GLY A 536 -41.50 20.26 34.55
N GLY A 537 -40.42 21.02 34.34
CA GLY A 537 -40.47 22.34 33.71
C GLY A 537 -40.60 22.28 32.19
N HIS A 538 -41.26 23.29 31.60
CA HIS A 538 -41.34 23.47 30.14
C HIS A 538 -40.27 24.47 29.67
N LEU A 539 -39.55 24.12 28.60
CA LEU A 539 -38.56 25.00 27.97
C LEU A 539 -39.27 25.95 27.01
N LEU A 540 -39.16 27.27 27.24
CA LEU A 540 -39.73 28.31 26.38
C LEU A 540 -38.61 29.12 25.73
N GLY A 541 -38.65 29.25 24.40
CA GLY A 541 -37.69 30.04 23.62
C GLY A 541 -37.42 29.47 22.22
N THR A 542 -37.22 30.35 21.23
CA THR A 542 -36.90 29.97 19.83
C THR A 542 -35.52 29.31 19.69
N SER A 543 -34.62 29.54 20.66
CA SER A 543 -33.29 28.95 20.72
C SER A 543 -33.21 27.61 21.48
N CYS A 544 -34.30 27.16 22.13
CA CYS A 544 -34.28 25.89 22.86
C CYS A 544 -34.15 24.66 21.96
N GLN A 545 -34.57 24.72 20.70
CA GLN A 545 -34.51 23.59 19.76
C GLN A 545 -33.20 23.54 18.95
N TYR A 546 -32.37 24.57 19.02
CA TYR A 546 -31.19 24.74 18.16
C TYR A 546 -29.91 24.78 18.99
N VAL A 547 -28.92 23.97 18.63
CA VAL A 547 -27.55 24.10 19.14
C VAL A 547 -26.72 24.78 18.03
N PRO A 548 -26.23 26.01 18.24
CA PRO A 548 -25.50 26.74 17.21
C PRO A 548 -24.18 26.04 16.83
N ASP A 549 -23.80 26.18 15.56
CA ASP A 549 -22.48 25.86 14.97
C ASP A 549 -22.03 24.38 14.95
N VAL A 550 -22.77 23.47 15.59
CA VAL A 550 -22.44 22.02 15.65
C VAL A 550 -22.32 21.40 14.25
N THR A 551 -23.21 21.75 13.33
CA THR A 551 -23.20 21.18 11.97
C THR A 551 -22.04 21.67 11.14
N LEU A 552 -21.77 22.97 11.16
CA LEU A 552 -20.64 23.55 10.42
C LEU A 552 -19.31 22.97 10.91
N VAL A 553 -19.16 22.83 12.22
CA VAL A 553 -17.96 22.20 12.82
C VAL A 553 -17.90 20.71 12.50
N SER A 554 -19.04 20.00 12.50
CA SER A 554 -19.09 18.59 12.09
C SER A 554 -18.63 18.38 10.64
N PHE A 555 -19.05 19.25 9.71
CA PHE A 555 -18.56 19.23 8.32
C PHE A 555 -17.07 19.56 8.22
N LEU A 556 -16.58 20.51 9.03
CA LEU A 556 -15.16 20.88 9.07
C LEU A 556 -14.30 19.74 9.62
N LEU A 557 -14.74 19.08 10.70
CA LEU A 557 -14.07 17.91 11.25
C LEU A 557 -14.06 16.75 10.24
N PHE A 558 -15.21 16.45 9.63
CA PHE A 558 -15.33 15.40 8.61
C PHE A 558 -14.40 15.61 7.42
N GLY A 559 -14.49 16.77 6.77
CA GLY A 559 -13.65 17.12 5.62
C GLY A 559 -12.17 17.25 6.00
N GLY A 560 -11.90 17.83 7.18
CA GLY A 560 -10.56 18.00 7.74
C GLY A 560 -9.86 16.69 8.01
N THR A 561 -10.54 15.71 8.61
CA THR A 561 -9.98 14.37 8.83
C THR A 561 -9.71 13.65 7.51
N PHE A 562 -10.64 13.69 6.55
CA PHE A 562 -10.46 13.08 5.23
C PHE A 562 -9.25 13.68 4.48
N LEU A 563 -9.13 15.00 4.46
CA LEU A 563 -8.02 15.70 3.81
C LEU A 563 -6.69 15.42 4.52
N SER A 564 -6.68 15.40 5.86
CA SER A 564 -5.50 15.07 6.67
C SER A 564 -5.02 13.65 6.42
N CYS A 565 -5.93 12.66 6.38
CA CYS A 565 -5.59 11.28 6.03
C CYS A 565 -4.97 11.19 4.63
N THR A 566 -5.60 11.84 3.64
CA THR A 566 -5.15 11.79 2.24
C THR A 566 -3.77 12.45 2.07
N THR A 567 -3.54 13.60 2.70
CA THR A 567 -2.26 14.31 2.64
C THR A 567 -1.14 13.54 3.35
N LEU A 568 -1.40 13.01 4.55
CA LEU A 568 -0.43 12.19 5.29
C LEU A 568 -0.12 10.86 4.58
N LYS A 569 -1.07 10.27 3.85
CA LYS A 569 -0.80 9.11 2.98
C LYS A 569 0.03 9.49 1.75
N ARG A 570 -0.29 10.60 1.08
CA ARG A 570 0.51 11.11 -0.06
C ARG A 570 1.93 11.47 0.34
N PHE A 571 2.16 11.84 1.61
CA PHE A 571 3.47 12.10 2.19
C PHE A 571 4.46 10.95 1.95
N ARG A 572 4.01 9.68 1.85
CA ARG A 572 4.85 8.52 1.52
C ARG A 572 5.68 8.70 0.24
N SER A 573 5.13 9.40 -0.74
CA SER A 573 5.77 9.67 -2.04
C SER A 573 6.57 10.97 -2.07
N SER A 574 6.44 11.80 -1.02
CA SER A 574 7.08 13.11 -0.93
C SER A 574 8.60 13.01 -0.86
N ARG A 575 9.29 13.98 -1.45
CA ARG A 575 10.77 14.04 -1.50
C ARG A 575 11.39 14.83 -0.34
N TYR A 576 10.58 15.54 0.46
CA TYR A 576 11.08 16.52 1.44
C TYR A 576 11.66 15.89 2.72
N PHE A 577 11.32 14.64 3.06
CA PHE A 577 11.70 14.01 4.34
C PHE A 577 12.53 12.72 4.16
N PRO A 578 13.35 12.36 5.17
CA PRO A 578 14.07 11.08 5.18
C PRO A 578 13.12 9.88 5.05
N ALA A 579 13.55 8.83 4.35
CA ALA A 579 12.72 7.67 4.06
C ALA A 579 12.14 6.98 5.31
N GLY A 580 12.88 6.99 6.44
CA GLY A 580 12.40 6.43 7.72
C GLY A 580 11.22 7.21 8.31
N VAL A 581 11.35 8.53 8.45
CA VAL A 581 10.29 9.41 8.96
C VAL A 581 9.07 9.37 8.04
N ARG A 582 9.30 9.40 6.73
CA ARG A 582 8.25 9.34 5.71
C ARG A 582 7.42 8.05 5.79
N ARG A 583 8.08 6.91 6.00
CA ARG A 583 7.42 5.61 6.22
C ARG A 583 6.61 5.64 7.51
N LEU A 584 7.23 6.05 8.62
CA LEU A 584 6.57 6.13 9.93
C LEU A 584 5.30 7.01 9.88
N VAL A 585 5.42 8.24 9.39
CA VAL A 585 4.29 9.18 9.29
C VAL A 585 3.19 8.66 8.37
N SER A 586 3.56 8.05 7.23
CA SER A 586 2.58 7.44 6.32
C SER A 586 1.88 6.20 6.91
N ASP A 587 2.56 5.46 7.78
CA ASP A 587 2.02 4.26 8.41
C ASP A 587 1.07 4.65 9.56
N PHE A 588 1.36 5.73 10.30
CA PHE A 588 0.52 6.30 11.35
C PHE A 588 -0.47 7.39 10.88
N ALA A 589 -0.58 7.63 9.57
CA ALA A 589 -1.33 8.74 8.98
C ALA A 589 -2.77 8.89 9.51
N ILE A 590 -3.50 7.79 9.62
CA ILE A 590 -4.93 7.81 9.98
C ILE A 590 -5.10 8.09 11.47
N ILE A 591 -4.23 7.52 12.32
CA ILE A 591 -4.25 7.77 13.77
C ILE A 591 -3.87 9.22 14.06
N LEU A 592 -2.82 9.73 13.39
CA LEU A 592 -2.42 11.13 13.52
C LEU A 592 -3.53 12.08 13.08
N ALA A 593 -4.27 11.76 12.02
CA ALA A 593 -5.41 12.56 11.59
C ALA A 593 -6.55 12.55 12.61
N ILE A 594 -6.89 11.39 13.20
CA ILE A 594 -7.92 11.29 14.25
C ILE A 594 -7.50 12.10 15.47
N LEU A 595 -6.27 11.92 15.97
CA LEU A 595 -5.77 12.65 17.14
C LEU A 595 -5.74 14.17 16.89
N ALA A 596 -5.33 14.60 15.69
CA ALA A 596 -5.34 16.01 15.32
C ALA A 596 -6.76 16.58 15.28
N SER A 597 -7.72 15.86 14.68
CA SER A 597 -9.12 16.31 14.64
C SER A 597 -9.79 16.29 16.02
N CYS A 598 -9.50 15.31 16.88
CA CYS A 598 -9.95 15.31 18.26
C CYS A 598 -9.34 16.47 19.08
N ALA A 599 -8.06 16.80 18.85
CA ALA A 599 -7.43 17.94 19.51
C ALA A 599 -8.07 19.27 19.09
N ILE A 600 -8.45 19.40 17.81
CA ILE A 600 -9.19 20.57 17.31
C ILE A 600 -10.58 20.65 17.95
N ASP A 601 -11.31 19.53 18.03
CA ASP A 601 -12.63 19.48 18.69
C ASP A 601 -12.53 19.85 20.18
N ALA A 602 -11.54 19.31 20.90
CA ALA A 602 -11.28 19.64 22.30
C ALA A 602 -10.89 21.11 22.50
N ALA A 603 -10.13 21.70 21.57
CA ALA A 603 -9.74 23.12 21.62
C ALA A 603 -10.92 24.07 21.34
N LEU A 604 -11.88 23.66 20.50
CA LEU A 604 -13.09 24.42 20.22
C LEU A 604 -14.15 24.29 21.33
N GLY A 605 -14.12 23.20 22.10
CA GLY A 605 -14.94 23.02 23.30
C GLY A 605 -16.46 22.93 23.05
N LEU A 606 -16.86 22.52 21.84
CA LEU A 606 -18.27 22.44 21.44
C LEU A 606 -18.90 21.07 21.79
N GLU A 607 -20.22 21.04 22.01
CA GLU A 607 -20.99 19.82 22.26
C GLU A 607 -21.21 19.02 20.96
N THR A 608 -20.12 18.57 20.32
CA THR A 608 -20.22 17.66 19.17
C THR A 608 -20.74 16.28 19.61
N PRO A 609 -21.44 15.56 18.73
CA PRO A 609 -21.95 14.23 19.03
C PRO A 609 -20.78 13.24 19.17
N LYS A 610 -20.57 12.83 20.42
CA LYS A 610 -19.48 11.95 20.85
C LYS A 610 -19.89 10.49 20.85
N LEU A 611 -18.88 9.63 20.87
CA LEU A 611 -19.05 8.18 20.90
C LEU A 611 -19.64 7.73 22.25
N LEU A 612 -20.92 7.39 22.29
CA LEU A 612 -21.58 6.88 23.50
C LEU A 612 -21.28 5.38 23.66
N VAL A 613 -20.33 5.05 24.54
CA VAL A 613 -20.01 3.67 24.91
C VAL A 613 -20.63 3.36 26.28
N PRO A 614 -21.44 2.29 26.43
CA PRO A 614 -21.96 1.91 27.74
C PRO A 614 -20.83 1.49 28.67
N SER A 615 -20.80 2.08 29.87
CA SER A 615 -19.76 1.85 30.88
C SER A 615 -19.97 0.58 31.72
N GLU A 616 -21.16 -0.05 31.64
CA GLU A 616 -21.49 -1.26 32.38
C GLU A 616 -21.71 -2.45 31.42
N LEU A 617 -21.12 -3.61 31.76
CA LEU A 617 -21.35 -4.89 31.08
C LEU A 617 -22.73 -5.46 31.45
N LYS A 618 -23.80 -4.87 30.94
CA LYS A 618 -25.18 -5.34 31.12
C LYS A 618 -25.89 -5.49 29.77
N PRO A 619 -26.73 -6.53 29.57
CA PRO A 619 -27.57 -6.64 28.38
C PRO A 619 -28.39 -5.35 28.20
N THR A 620 -28.58 -4.93 26.94
CA THR A 620 -29.25 -3.67 26.62
C THR A 620 -30.69 -3.63 27.16
N ASN A 621 -31.35 -4.79 27.23
CA ASN A 621 -32.67 -4.93 27.88
C ASN A 621 -32.54 -5.70 29.22
N PRO A 622 -33.01 -5.13 30.35
CA PRO A 622 -32.95 -5.79 31.66
C PRO A 622 -33.84 -7.06 31.76
N ALA A 623 -34.79 -7.25 30.84
CA ALA A 623 -35.65 -8.43 30.79
C ALA A 623 -34.95 -9.70 30.24
N ARG A 624 -33.69 -9.61 29.81
CA ARG A 624 -32.97 -10.66 29.07
C ARG A 624 -31.73 -11.18 29.83
N GLY A 625 -31.50 -12.49 29.78
CA GLY A 625 -30.24 -13.14 30.15
C GLY A 625 -29.27 -13.33 28.96
N TRP A 626 -27.99 -13.59 29.24
CA TRP A 626 -26.96 -13.81 28.22
C TRP A 626 -27.12 -15.10 27.40
N ILE A 627 -27.85 -16.09 27.92
CA ILE A 627 -28.12 -17.36 27.24
C ILE A 627 -29.60 -17.41 26.85
N VAL A 628 -29.87 -17.73 25.59
CA VAL A 628 -31.22 -17.92 25.07
C VAL A 628 -31.62 -19.39 25.23
N PHE A 629 -32.75 -19.64 25.88
CA PHE A 629 -33.28 -20.99 26.03
C PHE A 629 -34.06 -21.43 24.78
N PRO A 630 -33.86 -22.67 24.28
CA PRO A 630 -34.39 -23.13 22.99
C PRO A 630 -35.88 -23.49 22.97
N PHE A 631 -36.53 -23.60 24.15
CA PHE A 631 -37.97 -23.89 24.28
C PHE A 631 -38.56 -22.94 25.31
N GLY A 632 -39.02 -21.77 24.84
CA GLY A 632 -39.55 -20.69 25.66
C GLY A 632 -41.06 -20.57 25.52
N ALA A 633 -41.51 -19.70 24.62
CA ALA A 633 -42.93 -19.44 24.35
C ALA A 633 -43.37 -19.84 22.94
N ASN A 634 -42.42 -20.10 22.02
CA ASN A 634 -42.78 -20.42 20.64
C ASN A 634 -43.25 -21.87 20.47
N PRO A 635 -44.21 -22.12 19.58
CA PRO A 635 -44.66 -23.46 19.26
C PRO A 635 -43.59 -24.25 18.48
N TRP A 636 -43.55 -25.57 18.69
CA TRP A 636 -42.52 -26.47 18.13
C TRP A 636 -42.38 -26.43 16.61
N TRP A 637 -43.45 -26.10 15.87
CA TRP A 637 -43.43 -26.01 14.40
C TRP A 637 -42.55 -24.87 13.89
N VAL A 638 -42.26 -23.85 14.71
CA VAL A 638 -41.36 -22.75 14.36
C VAL A 638 -39.94 -23.26 14.09
N CYS A 639 -39.52 -24.33 14.76
CA CYS A 639 -38.25 -25.00 14.49
C CYS A 639 -38.14 -25.48 13.03
N LEU A 640 -39.21 -26.06 12.48
CA LEU A 640 -39.24 -26.52 11.08
C LEU A 640 -39.35 -25.36 10.09
N VAL A 641 -40.20 -24.37 10.37
CA VAL A 641 -40.41 -23.21 9.49
C VAL A 641 -39.15 -22.35 9.41
N SER A 642 -38.38 -22.26 10.49
CA SER A 642 -37.10 -21.51 10.54
C SER A 642 -36.04 -22.00 9.55
N ALA A 643 -36.17 -23.22 9.01
CA ALA A 643 -35.27 -23.73 7.98
C ALA A 643 -35.33 -22.90 6.69
N VAL A 644 -36.48 -22.32 6.33
CA VAL A 644 -36.64 -21.53 5.09
C VAL A 644 -35.84 -20.22 5.14
N PRO A 645 -36.00 -19.36 6.16
CA PRO A 645 -35.11 -18.20 6.33
C PRO A 645 -33.64 -18.59 6.49
N ALA A 646 -33.35 -19.73 7.14
CA ALA A 646 -31.98 -20.20 7.33
C ALA A 646 -31.26 -20.52 6.01
N VAL A 647 -31.94 -21.07 5.00
CA VAL A 647 -31.35 -21.30 3.68
C VAL A 647 -30.92 -19.97 3.05
N LEU A 648 -31.75 -18.94 3.13
CA LEU A 648 -31.44 -17.61 2.59
C LEU A 648 -30.23 -16.98 3.29
N VAL A 649 -30.17 -17.04 4.62
CA VAL A 649 -29.03 -16.55 5.41
C VAL A 649 -27.76 -17.34 5.13
N THR A 650 -27.87 -18.66 4.94
CA THR A 650 -26.73 -19.51 4.60
C THR A 650 -26.13 -19.10 3.26
N ILE A 651 -26.95 -18.87 2.24
CA ILE A 651 -26.49 -18.40 0.93
C ILE A 651 -25.78 -17.04 1.07
N LEU A 652 -26.35 -16.12 1.85
CA LEU A 652 -25.76 -14.81 2.08
C LEU A 652 -24.39 -14.89 2.77
N ILE A 653 -24.28 -15.67 3.84
CA ILE A 653 -23.01 -15.86 4.56
C ILE A 653 -21.99 -16.57 3.67
N PHE A 654 -22.41 -17.57 2.90
CA PHE A 654 -21.54 -18.28 1.97
C PHE A 654 -20.96 -17.34 0.91
N MET A 655 -21.79 -16.50 0.29
CA MET A 655 -21.37 -15.55 -0.74
C MET A 655 -20.40 -14.50 -0.17
N ASP A 656 -20.77 -13.84 0.93
CA ASP A 656 -19.92 -12.82 1.55
C ASP A 656 -18.57 -13.40 2.00
N GLN A 657 -18.56 -14.60 2.60
CA GLN A 657 -17.33 -15.26 3.05
C GLN A 657 -16.41 -15.66 1.87
N GLN A 658 -16.97 -16.32 0.85
CA GLN A 658 -16.17 -16.82 -0.28
C GLN A 658 -15.66 -15.69 -1.17
N ILE A 659 -16.50 -14.68 -1.47
CA ILE A 659 -16.06 -13.53 -2.27
C ILE A 659 -14.93 -12.78 -1.54
N THR A 660 -15.05 -12.57 -0.22
CA THR A 660 -13.98 -11.93 0.56
C THR A 660 -12.70 -12.76 0.53
N ALA A 661 -12.79 -14.07 0.71
CA ALA A 661 -11.62 -14.95 0.68
C ALA A 661 -10.92 -14.95 -0.69
N VAL A 662 -11.67 -14.90 -1.79
CA VAL A 662 -11.10 -14.83 -3.15
C VAL A 662 -10.42 -13.48 -3.39
N ILE A 663 -11.04 -12.36 -3.00
CA ILE A 663 -10.47 -11.02 -3.15
C ILE A 663 -9.13 -10.89 -2.40
N LEU A 664 -9.05 -11.44 -1.18
CA LEU A 664 -7.82 -11.38 -0.38
C LEU A 664 -6.72 -12.28 -0.93
N ASN A 665 -7.07 -13.45 -1.48
CA ASN A 665 -6.10 -14.43 -1.99
C ASN A 665 -5.65 -14.16 -3.44
N ARG A 666 -5.73 -12.90 -3.90
CA ARG A 666 -5.26 -12.54 -5.25
C ARG A 666 -3.75 -12.74 -5.40
N ARG A 667 -3.37 -13.31 -6.55
CA ARG A 667 -1.95 -13.48 -6.93
C ARG A 667 -1.19 -12.16 -7.05
N GLU A 668 -1.88 -11.06 -7.34
CA GLU A 668 -1.29 -9.71 -7.39
C GLU A 668 -0.63 -9.31 -6.06
N TYR A 669 -1.14 -9.82 -4.94
CA TYR A 669 -0.60 -9.56 -3.60
C TYR A 669 0.62 -10.42 -3.24
N LYS A 670 1.04 -11.36 -4.12
CA LYS A 670 2.21 -12.24 -3.92
C LYS A 670 2.23 -12.90 -2.54
N LEU A 671 1.08 -13.42 -2.12
CA LEU A 671 0.93 -14.18 -0.87
C LEU A 671 1.73 -15.49 -0.94
N GLN A 672 2.39 -15.84 0.16
CA GLN A 672 3.29 -17.00 0.21
C GLN A 672 2.62 -18.23 0.82
N LYS A 673 1.64 -18.04 1.70
CA LYS A 673 0.88 -19.11 2.33
C LYS A 673 -0.38 -19.35 1.51
N GLY A 674 -0.60 -20.59 1.08
CA GLY A 674 -1.78 -20.96 0.30
C GLY A 674 -3.10 -20.67 1.02
N ALA A 675 -4.19 -20.58 0.27
CA ALA A 675 -5.52 -20.24 0.78
C ALA A 675 -6.16 -21.37 1.62
N GLY A 676 -7.21 -21.06 2.39
CA GLY A 676 -7.94 -22.04 3.22
C GLY A 676 -9.44 -21.77 3.27
N PHE A 677 -10.12 -21.92 2.13
CA PHE A 677 -11.53 -21.56 1.94
C PHE A 677 -12.51 -22.40 2.77
N HIS A 678 -12.26 -23.71 2.89
CA HIS A 678 -13.16 -24.61 3.62
C HIS A 678 -13.01 -24.41 5.13
N LEU A 679 -11.78 -24.18 5.59
CA LEU A 679 -11.47 -23.94 6.99
C LEU A 679 -12.12 -22.64 7.48
N ASP A 680 -12.07 -21.58 6.67
CA ASP A 680 -12.74 -20.30 6.98
C ASP A 680 -14.25 -20.47 7.10
N LEU A 681 -14.89 -21.17 6.15
CA LEU A 681 -16.34 -21.41 6.17
C LEU A 681 -16.78 -22.26 7.37
N LEU A 682 -16.00 -23.29 7.73
CA LEU A 682 -16.26 -24.11 8.91
C LEU A 682 -16.18 -23.28 10.20
N CYS A 683 -15.14 -22.45 10.32
CA CYS A 683 -14.94 -21.61 11.49
C CYS A 683 -16.12 -20.63 11.67
N VAL A 684 -16.56 -19.97 10.60
CA VAL A 684 -17.74 -19.10 10.64
C VAL A 684 -19.01 -19.89 11.00
N SER A 685 -19.20 -21.10 10.44
CA SER A 685 -20.38 -21.93 10.75
C SER A 685 -20.44 -22.35 12.23
N LEU A 686 -19.29 -22.68 12.83
CA LEU A 686 -19.22 -22.98 14.27
C LEU A 686 -19.45 -21.74 15.14
N LEU A 687 -18.94 -20.57 14.71
CA LEU A 687 -19.20 -19.30 15.37
C LEU A 687 -20.67 -18.90 15.33
N MET A 688 -21.41 -19.26 14.29
CA MET A 688 -22.86 -19.04 14.21
C MET A 688 -23.62 -19.77 15.32
N VAL A 689 -23.19 -20.96 15.72
CA VAL A 689 -23.79 -21.69 16.85
C VAL A 689 -23.62 -20.87 18.14
N VAL A 690 -22.39 -20.44 18.43
CA VAL A 690 -22.09 -19.75 19.68
C VAL A 690 -22.72 -18.36 19.75
N THR A 691 -22.71 -17.61 18.64
CA THR A 691 -23.35 -16.30 18.57
C THR A 691 -24.88 -16.39 18.66
N SER A 692 -25.48 -17.47 18.14
CA SER A 692 -26.93 -17.67 18.21
C SER A 692 -27.39 -18.10 19.61
N THR A 693 -26.64 -18.95 20.32
CA THR A 693 -27.00 -19.38 21.70
C THR A 693 -26.84 -18.26 22.72
N THR A 694 -25.86 -17.37 22.50
CA THR A 694 -25.66 -16.16 23.32
C THR A 694 -26.53 -14.98 22.87
N GLY A 695 -27.23 -15.11 21.73
CA GLY A 695 -28.01 -14.06 21.08
C GLY A 695 -27.18 -12.81 20.75
N LEU A 696 -25.92 -13.00 20.40
CA LEU A 696 -25.05 -11.98 19.82
C LEU A 696 -25.36 -11.85 18.31
N PRO A 697 -25.01 -10.72 17.68
CA PRO A 697 -25.13 -10.57 16.23
C PRO A 697 -24.36 -11.65 15.47
N TRP A 698 -24.82 -11.96 14.27
CA TRP A 698 -24.08 -12.82 13.35
C TRP A 698 -22.97 -12.03 12.66
N TYR A 699 -21.77 -12.61 12.60
CA TYR A 699 -20.59 -11.95 12.05
C TYR A 699 -20.11 -12.65 10.78
N VAL A 700 -19.76 -11.86 9.78
CA VAL A 700 -19.24 -12.33 8.50
C VAL A 700 -17.97 -11.52 8.16
N SER A 701 -17.19 -11.99 7.19
CA SER A 701 -15.98 -11.31 6.75
C SER A 701 -16.28 -9.94 6.13
N ALA A 702 -15.68 -8.89 6.70
CA ALA A 702 -15.81 -7.53 6.19
C ALA A 702 -14.74 -7.25 5.12
N THR A 703 -15.16 -7.14 3.85
CA THR A 703 -14.25 -6.96 2.69
C THR A 703 -13.37 -5.71 2.79
N VAL A 704 -13.95 -4.53 3.03
CA VAL A 704 -13.23 -3.25 3.04
C VAL A 704 -12.23 -3.17 4.19
N ILE A 705 -12.62 -3.61 5.39
CA ILE A 705 -11.76 -3.60 6.57
C ILE A 705 -10.60 -4.60 6.37
N SER A 706 -10.89 -5.78 5.81
CA SER A 706 -9.86 -6.79 5.51
C SER A 706 -8.89 -6.33 4.41
N LEU A 707 -9.37 -5.65 3.38
CA LEU A 707 -8.54 -5.05 2.33
C LEU A 707 -7.63 -3.96 2.91
N ALA A 708 -8.17 -3.10 3.78
CA ALA A 708 -7.40 -2.07 4.47
C ALA A 708 -6.35 -2.66 5.41
N HIS A 709 -6.66 -3.76 6.11
CA HIS A 709 -5.71 -4.49 6.94
C HIS A 709 -4.57 -5.07 6.10
N MET A 710 -4.90 -5.71 4.99
CA MET A 710 -3.92 -6.26 4.06
C MET A 710 -3.01 -5.18 3.45
N GLU A 711 -3.58 -4.04 3.03
CA GLU A 711 -2.80 -2.92 2.50
C GLU A 711 -1.85 -2.31 3.54
N SER A 712 -2.26 -2.24 4.81
CA SER A 712 -1.38 -1.78 5.90
C SER A 712 -0.16 -2.68 6.12
N LEU A 713 -0.24 -3.95 5.71
CA LEU A 713 0.82 -4.97 5.85
C LEU A 713 1.67 -5.16 4.57
N ARG A 714 1.50 -4.28 3.58
CA ARG A 714 2.28 -4.26 2.33
C ARG A 714 3.77 -4.03 2.59
N LYS A 715 4.63 -4.91 2.07
CA LYS A 715 6.09 -4.75 2.05
C LYS A 715 6.53 -4.17 0.71
N GLU A 716 7.24 -3.05 0.79
CA GLU A 716 7.94 -2.43 -0.34
C GLU A 716 9.45 -2.57 -0.14
N SER A 717 10.19 -2.71 -1.24
CA SER A 717 11.65 -2.86 -1.19
C SER A 717 12.31 -1.66 -0.51
N ALA A 718 13.21 -1.94 0.44
CA ALA A 718 13.93 -0.91 1.18
C ALA A 718 15.15 -0.37 0.43
N THR A 719 15.69 -1.17 -0.50
CA THR A 719 16.93 -0.93 -1.25
C THR A 719 16.61 -0.98 -2.74
N SER A 720 16.01 0.08 -3.28
CA SER A 720 16.00 0.29 -4.72
C SER A 720 17.33 0.89 -5.16
N ALA A 721 17.88 0.40 -6.27
CA ALA A 721 18.96 1.11 -6.97
C ALA A 721 18.47 2.55 -7.29
N PRO A 722 19.36 3.55 -7.30
CA PRO A 722 18.95 4.92 -7.63
C PRO A 722 18.24 4.93 -9.00
N GLY A 723 17.00 5.44 -9.01
CA GLY A 723 16.17 5.57 -10.23
C GLY A 723 15.08 4.53 -10.38
N GLU A 724 15.09 3.46 -9.57
CA GLU A 724 14.08 2.41 -9.59
C GLU A 724 12.99 2.67 -8.55
N HIS A 725 11.73 2.56 -8.93
CA HIS A 725 10.61 2.65 -7.98
C HIS A 725 10.68 1.49 -6.97
N PRO A 726 10.19 1.66 -5.74
CA PRO A 726 10.15 0.57 -4.76
C PRO A 726 9.30 -0.58 -5.30
N GLU A 727 9.90 -1.76 -5.41
CA GLU A 727 9.20 -2.96 -5.85
C GLU A 727 8.31 -3.48 -4.73
N PHE A 728 7.11 -3.93 -5.10
CA PHE A 728 6.23 -4.64 -4.20
C PHE A 728 6.73 -6.09 -4.02
N LEU A 729 7.25 -6.37 -2.82
CA LEU A 729 7.83 -7.67 -2.45
C LEU A 729 6.76 -8.69 -2.01
N GLY A 730 5.60 -8.22 -1.52
CA GLY A 730 4.50 -9.05 -1.04
C GLY A 730 3.90 -8.50 0.26
N ILE A 731 3.08 -9.31 0.94
CA ILE A 731 2.37 -8.93 2.18
C ILE A 731 2.88 -9.75 3.37
N ARG A 732 2.89 -9.16 4.56
CA ARG A 732 3.16 -9.90 5.81
C ARG A 732 1.93 -10.69 6.22
N GLU A 733 2.01 -12.01 6.09
CA GLU A 733 0.97 -12.92 6.61
C GLU A 733 1.26 -13.25 8.07
N GLN A 734 0.33 -12.86 8.96
CA GLN A 734 0.44 -13.03 10.41
C GLN A 734 -0.96 -13.19 11.03
N ARG A 735 -1.02 -13.84 12.20
CA ARG A 735 -2.25 -14.00 13.01
C ARG A 735 -2.39 -12.95 14.10
N LEU A 736 -1.25 -12.46 14.61
CA LEU A 736 -1.20 -11.66 15.82
C LEU A 736 -1.90 -10.30 15.68
N THR A 737 -1.87 -9.66 14.52
CA THR A 737 -2.51 -8.34 14.37
C THR A 737 -4.02 -8.41 14.41
N GLY A 738 -4.63 -9.38 13.72
CA GLY A 738 -6.07 -9.62 13.81
C GLY A 738 -6.48 -9.97 15.25
N LEU A 739 -5.74 -10.88 15.89
CA LEU A 739 -5.99 -11.24 17.28
C LEU A 739 -5.87 -10.03 18.24
N ALA A 740 -4.82 -9.23 18.08
CA ALA A 740 -4.60 -8.04 18.90
C ALA A 740 -5.71 -7.00 18.70
N VAL A 741 -6.20 -6.80 17.47
CA VAL A 741 -7.34 -5.92 17.19
C VAL A 741 -8.58 -6.37 17.98
N PHE A 742 -8.96 -7.65 17.90
CA PHE A 742 -10.18 -8.14 18.56
C PHE A 742 -10.05 -8.18 20.08
N VAL A 743 -8.87 -8.51 20.62
CA VAL A 743 -8.60 -8.40 22.05
C VAL A 743 -8.70 -6.94 22.50
N LEU A 744 -8.15 -6.00 21.74
CA LEU A 744 -8.23 -4.58 22.06
C LEU A 744 -9.67 -4.04 21.97
N THR A 745 -10.48 -4.54 21.03
CA THR A 745 -11.93 -4.25 20.96
C THR A 745 -12.70 -4.83 22.16
N GLY A 746 -12.29 -5.97 22.72
CA GLY A 746 -12.87 -6.49 23.96
C GLY A 746 -12.50 -5.62 25.17
N VAL A 747 -11.22 -5.23 25.27
CA VAL A 747 -10.71 -4.36 26.34
C VAL A 747 -11.27 -2.94 26.25
N SER A 748 -11.67 -2.48 25.06
CA SER A 748 -12.16 -1.12 24.86
C SER A 748 -13.45 -0.79 25.62
N VAL A 749 -14.22 -1.80 26.04
CA VAL A 749 -15.37 -1.60 26.94
C VAL A 749 -14.92 -0.94 28.26
N PHE A 750 -13.73 -1.32 28.77
CA PHE A 750 -13.13 -0.70 29.95
C PHE A 750 -12.44 0.64 29.65
N MET A 751 -12.11 0.91 28.38
CA MET A 751 -11.55 2.19 27.92
C MET A 751 -12.62 3.19 27.45
N ALA A 752 -13.89 2.98 27.80
CA ALA A 752 -15.00 3.90 27.54
C ALA A 752 -14.68 5.39 27.80
N PRO A 753 -14.02 5.80 28.91
CA PRO A 753 -13.76 7.22 29.16
C PRO A 753 -12.80 7.86 28.14
N VAL A 754 -11.92 7.09 27.51
CA VAL A 754 -11.02 7.60 26.46
C VAL A 754 -11.75 7.69 25.12
N LEU A 755 -12.63 6.73 24.86
CA LEU A 755 -13.41 6.65 23.61
C LEU A 755 -14.49 7.71 23.51
N GLU A 756 -15.06 8.16 24.64
CA GLU A 756 -16.06 9.23 24.69
C GLU A 756 -15.53 10.56 24.15
N HIS A 757 -14.21 10.78 24.17
CA HIS A 757 -13.62 12.00 23.61
C HIS A 757 -13.53 12.01 22.08
N ILE A 758 -13.86 10.93 21.39
CA ILE A 758 -13.79 10.86 19.92
C ILE A 758 -15.14 11.31 19.31
N PRO A 759 -15.17 12.40 18.52
CA PRO A 759 -16.39 12.87 17.87
C PRO A 759 -16.75 11.98 16.67
N MET A 760 -18.04 11.69 16.51
CA MET A 760 -18.57 10.86 15.42
C MET A 760 -18.24 11.39 14.00
N PRO A 761 -18.29 12.71 13.72
CA PRO A 761 -17.92 13.27 12.42
C PRO A 761 -16.51 12.91 11.93
N VAL A 762 -15.54 12.80 12.84
CA VAL A 762 -14.15 12.43 12.52
C VAL A 762 -14.10 10.98 12.00
N LEU A 763 -14.85 10.08 12.64
CA LEU A 763 -14.93 8.68 12.25
C LEU A 763 -15.60 8.50 10.88
N TYR A 764 -16.63 9.29 10.58
CA TYR A 764 -17.23 9.33 9.24
C TYR A 764 -16.22 9.78 8.18
N GLY A 765 -15.33 10.73 8.50
CA GLY A 765 -14.26 11.17 7.60
C GLY A 765 -13.24 10.07 7.30
N VAL A 766 -12.92 9.24 8.30
CA VAL A 766 -12.08 8.05 8.15
C VAL A 766 -12.76 6.98 7.29
N PHE A 767 -14.06 6.75 7.46
CA PHE A 767 -14.82 5.83 6.61
C PHE A 767 -14.89 6.27 5.15
N LEU A 768 -15.08 7.57 4.90
CA LEU A 768 -15.00 8.11 3.55
C LEU A 768 -13.61 7.83 2.95
N HIS A 769 -12.53 8.05 3.71
CA HIS A 769 -11.18 7.75 3.27
C HIS A 769 -10.99 6.25 2.95
N MET A 770 -11.48 5.33 3.79
CA MET A 770 -11.40 3.89 3.52
C MET A 770 -12.12 3.50 2.22
N GLY A 771 -13.32 4.02 1.99
CA GLY A 771 -14.08 3.75 0.77
C GLY A 771 -13.37 4.27 -0.48
N VAL A 772 -12.78 5.47 -0.43
CA VAL A 772 -12.04 6.06 -1.55
C VAL A 772 -10.73 5.31 -1.86
N VAL A 773 -9.97 4.92 -0.84
CA VAL A 773 -8.74 4.13 -1.03
C VAL A 773 -9.05 2.75 -1.60
N ALA A 774 -10.08 2.08 -1.09
CA ALA A 774 -10.53 0.81 -1.62
C ALA A 774 -10.92 0.94 -3.11
N LEU A 775 -11.67 1.97 -3.48
CA LEU A 775 -12.07 2.22 -4.86
C LEU A 775 -10.87 2.49 -5.79
N ASN A 776 -9.86 3.24 -5.34
CA ASN A 776 -8.64 3.51 -6.11
C ASN A 776 -7.76 2.27 -6.32
N SER A 777 -7.91 1.23 -5.51
CA SER A 777 -7.13 -0.01 -5.64
C SER A 777 -7.64 -0.97 -6.73
N ILE A 778 -8.81 -0.69 -7.31
CA ILE A 778 -9.51 -1.57 -8.25
C ILE A 778 -9.23 -1.13 -9.69
N GLN A 779 -8.89 -2.08 -10.59
CA GLN A 779 -8.69 -1.77 -12.01
C GLN A 779 -9.95 -1.24 -12.71
N LEU A 780 -11.14 -1.56 -12.22
CA LEU A 780 -12.38 -0.94 -12.70
C LEU A 780 -12.29 0.59 -12.63
N THR A 781 -11.81 1.16 -11.52
CA THR A 781 -11.68 2.62 -11.36
C THR A 781 -10.66 3.20 -12.33
N GLU A 782 -9.51 2.55 -12.51
CA GLU A 782 -8.52 2.96 -13.51
C GLU A 782 -9.15 2.97 -14.92
N ARG A 783 -9.92 1.93 -15.26
CA ARG A 783 -10.60 1.82 -16.55
C ARG A 783 -11.76 2.82 -16.72
N VAL A 784 -12.42 3.21 -15.63
CA VAL A 784 -13.40 4.31 -15.62
C VAL A 784 -12.69 5.65 -15.80
N GLN A 785 -11.54 5.87 -15.17
CA GLN A 785 -10.71 7.06 -15.41
C GLN A 785 -10.24 7.12 -16.87
N LEU A 786 -9.92 5.98 -17.49
CA LEU A 786 -9.59 5.89 -18.92
C LEU A 786 -10.74 6.30 -19.86
N LEU A 787 -12.02 6.16 -19.45
CA LEU A 787 -13.16 6.68 -20.23
C LEU A 787 -13.18 8.21 -20.26
N LEU A 788 -12.77 8.86 -19.16
CA LEU A 788 -12.75 10.31 -19.01
C LEU A 788 -11.44 10.92 -19.55
N MET A 789 -10.41 10.11 -19.74
CA MET A 789 -9.10 10.55 -20.18
C MET A 789 -9.02 10.62 -21.72
N PRO A 790 -8.55 11.74 -22.30
CA PRO A 790 -8.34 11.81 -23.74
C PRO A 790 -7.23 10.83 -24.17
N ALA A 791 -7.39 10.18 -25.32
CA ALA A 791 -6.47 9.15 -25.84
C ALA A 791 -5.00 9.59 -25.89
N LYS A 792 -4.74 10.89 -26.02
CA LYS A 792 -3.37 11.46 -26.04
C LYS A 792 -2.62 11.34 -24.70
N HIS A 793 -3.34 11.35 -23.57
CA HIS A 793 -2.72 11.35 -22.24
C HIS A 793 -2.75 9.97 -21.57
N GLN A 794 -3.18 8.94 -22.30
CA GLN A 794 -3.43 7.62 -21.75
C GLN A 794 -2.13 6.96 -21.25
N PRO A 795 -2.11 6.36 -20.04
CA PRO A 795 -0.94 5.65 -19.54
C PRO A 795 -0.63 4.39 -20.35
N ASP A 796 0.66 4.04 -20.44
CA ASP A 796 1.16 2.84 -21.11
C ASP A 796 0.86 1.55 -20.33
N LEU A 797 -0.40 1.13 -20.32
CA LEU A 797 -0.82 -0.14 -19.70
C LEU A 797 -0.66 -1.31 -20.70
N ALA A 798 -0.15 -2.45 -20.23
CA ALA A 798 0.17 -3.59 -21.08
C ALA A 798 -1.04 -4.14 -21.89
N TYR A 799 -2.25 -4.08 -21.31
CA TYR A 799 -3.46 -4.55 -21.98
C TYR A 799 -3.95 -3.60 -23.08
N LEU A 800 -3.64 -2.30 -23.01
CA LEU A 800 -3.99 -1.32 -24.05
C LEU A 800 -3.20 -1.55 -25.34
N ARG A 801 -2.06 -2.25 -25.26
CA ARG A 801 -1.25 -2.63 -26.43
C ARG A 801 -1.86 -3.78 -27.24
N HIS A 802 -2.63 -4.66 -26.58
CA HIS A 802 -3.14 -5.88 -27.18
C HIS A 802 -4.61 -5.76 -27.60
N VAL A 803 -5.37 -4.86 -26.97
CA VAL A 803 -6.83 -4.74 -27.17
C VAL A 803 -7.19 -3.33 -27.63
N PRO A 804 -8.01 -3.17 -28.69
CA PRO A 804 -8.44 -1.86 -29.14
C PRO A 804 -9.32 -1.16 -28.08
N LEU A 805 -9.13 0.15 -27.92
CA LEU A 805 -9.80 0.99 -26.92
C LEU A 805 -11.33 0.85 -26.91
N ARG A 806 -11.95 0.74 -28.08
CA ARG A 806 -13.42 0.57 -28.20
C ARG A 806 -13.94 -0.66 -27.46
N ARG A 807 -13.20 -1.77 -27.47
CA ARG A 807 -13.59 -3.00 -26.75
C ARG A 807 -13.40 -2.85 -25.25
N VAL A 808 -12.36 -2.14 -24.82
CA VAL A 808 -12.13 -1.80 -23.42
C VAL A 808 -13.28 -0.95 -22.89
N HIS A 809 -13.67 0.10 -23.63
CA HIS A 809 -14.80 0.96 -23.25
C HIS A 809 -16.14 0.22 -23.24
N LEU A 810 -16.41 -0.65 -24.23
CA LEU A 810 -17.62 -1.47 -24.23
C LEU A 810 -17.68 -2.39 -23.00
N PHE A 811 -16.56 -3.05 -22.69
CA PHE A 811 -16.46 -3.90 -21.50
C PHE A 811 -16.73 -3.13 -20.20
N THR A 812 -16.15 -1.92 -20.06
CA THR A 812 -16.34 -1.11 -18.85
C THR A 812 -17.76 -0.59 -18.73
N VAL A 813 -18.41 -0.23 -19.85
CA VAL A 813 -19.81 0.20 -19.86
C VAL A 813 -20.73 -0.94 -19.42
N ILE A 814 -20.50 -2.17 -19.90
CA ILE A 814 -21.26 -3.35 -19.45
C ILE A 814 -21.07 -3.55 -17.94
N GLN A 815 -19.83 -3.46 -17.44
CA GLN A 815 -19.54 -3.60 -16.01
C GLN A 815 -20.24 -2.53 -15.16
N LEU A 816 -20.23 -1.27 -15.61
CA LEU A 816 -20.92 -0.17 -14.93
C LEU A 816 -22.45 -0.34 -14.95
N LEU A 817 -23.02 -0.86 -16.05
CA LEU A 817 -24.45 -1.13 -16.14
C LEU A 817 -24.88 -2.23 -15.16
N CYS A 818 -24.10 -3.31 -15.04
CA CYS A 818 -24.32 -4.34 -14.02
C CYS A 818 -24.22 -3.75 -12.59
N LEU A 819 -23.21 -2.90 -12.34
CA LEU A 819 -23.03 -2.24 -11.05
C LEU A 819 -24.23 -1.32 -10.70
N ALA A 820 -24.75 -0.58 -11.69
CA ALA A 820 -25.92 0.27 -11.51
C ALA A 820 -27.18 -0.55 -11.24
N LEU A 821 -27.37 -1.69 -11.93
CA LEU A 821 -28.47 -2.61 -11.66
C LEU A 821 -28.41 -3.17 -10.23
N LEU A 822 -27.23 -3.59 -9.77
CA LEU A 822 -27.02 -4.04 -8.40
C LEU A 822 -27.31 -2.94 -7.37
N TRP A 823 -26.93 -1.69 -7.65
CA TRP A 823 -27.23 -0.54 -6.80
C TRP A 823 -28.74 -0.28 -6.67
N VAL A 824 -29.48 -0.30 -7.78
CA VAL A 824 -30.94 -0.13 -7.79
C VAL A 824 -31.62 -1.25 -7.02
N LEU A 825 -31.21 -2.51 -7.23
CA LEU A 825 -31.78 -3.62 -6.48
C LEU A 825 -31.49 -3.50 -4.98
N LYS A 826 -30.29 -3.05 -4.62
CA LYS A 826 -29.89 -2.84 -3.21
C LYS A 826 -30.73 -1.79 -2.48
N SER A 827 -31.31 -0.82 -3.19
CA SER A 827 -32.17 0.21 -2.59
C SER A 827 -33.62 -0.27 -2.34
N THR A 828 -34.01 -1.41 -2.92
CA THR A 828 -35.33 -2.02 -2.73
C THR A 828 -35.35 -3.06 -1.61
N MET A 829 -36.54 -3.50 -1.18
CA MET A 829 -36.71 -4.62 -0.24
C MET A 829 -36.16 -5.95 -0.78
N ALA A 830 -35.90 -6.06 -2.09
CA ALA A 830 -35.25 -7.23 -2.71
C ALA A 830 -33.76 -7.35 -2.36
N ALA A 831 -33.20 -6.43 -1.57
CA ALA A 831 -31.81 -6.46 -1.11
C ALA A 831 -31.39 -7.75 -0.38
N ILE A 832 -32.33 -8.59 0.06
CA ILE A 832 -32.05 -9.89 0.69
C ILE A 832 -31.62 -10.95 -0.33
N ILE A 833 -32.14 -10.85 -1.56
CA ILE A 833 -31.80 -11.75 -2.69
C ILE A 833 -30.50 -11.29 -3.37
N PHE A 834 -29.90 -10.20 -2.88
CA PHE A 834 -28.65 -9.65 -3.38
C PHE A 834 -27.55 -10.69 -3.66
N PRO A 835 -27.30 -11.70 -2.81
CA PRO A 835 -26.27 -12.69 -3.07
C PRO A 835 -26.59 -13.65 -4.23
N VAL A 836 -27.86 -13.87 -4.58
CA VAL A 836 -28.26 -14.74 -5.71
C VAL A 836 -28.05 -14.03 -7.05
N MET A 837 -28.02 -12.69 -7.03
CA MET A 837 -27.90 -11.85 -8.21
C MET A 837 -26.45 -11.53 -8.59
N VAL A 838 -25.50 -11.73 -7.67
CA VAL A 838 -24.05 -11.59 -7.86
C VAL A 838 -23.50 -12.89 -8.44
#